data_AF-A0A7C5FRI7-F1
#
_entry.id   AF-A0A7C5FRI7-F1
#
_cell.length_a   1.000
_cell.length_b   1.000
_cell.length_c   1.000
_cell.angle_alpha   90.00
_cell.angle_beta   90.00
_cell.angle_gamma   90.00
#
_symmetry.space_group_name_H-M   'P 1'
#
loop_
_entity.id
_entity.type
_entity.pdbx_description
1 polymer ?
#
loop_
_entity_poly.entity_id
_entity_poly.type
_entity_poly.pdbx_seq_one_letter_code
_entity_poly.pdbx_strand_id
1 'polypeptide(L)'
;MKKLALTVSICTAAMLIMSAVVVADTLELKDGKIYKDCYARDEGIHFLVWEKMEDVGTPKMLVIPRSAVKEWKHERKETWDAKPSLPDLSVTFIEMNPKLQGLHGKVDYDKYGRPILRTPSRGNMPDDEAAMKPEELTKGCKFNYKPGEEITLTAHVKNVGFVTAKPFSYVWLIDGREVSRGKYTKQLKEMEETTFPIKYKWQEGQHTATFRIITDEKEIATINNEINDPLWGYSFFYVVHKGQVAAWHTIRNACGTFSFEDYYRWHIDLMNTLFAASVYPCAPTGIKARVRLDRILYVDDLKDAQPLLNDKDGFGLHQGGWMWGASDEEKKSGKFNLPTREWYTNTEWSLPHELGHQLGLVDYYAIDYQGNEDHVWPDNGEPICHFQNHPEQMMHWHGPNLYGELDAGYLNMTWDKPRGHFGDYYFATPAECFLQIVDVNGLPLVGAKIECFQRGTEVDPNGQPQQDQGVTYYPVIEDGDFGKPLSKQPVIVGSTNNDGIMRLPNRPVMPVRTFNGYERKPNPFGNMDVVGGRDLMMIKITYDNKPTYYFLELYDLCVQWFRGNKDKATFVIKTPYRSTSSPLAPTDVKVEDIGGDKVKISWKAPKVIREQQYLDRVIGYKVYRRIGPMGLNDRPWFPVATVGPETTEVIIDLKQRPEDVYWFTLTNRYAVSSLGELSMESELVEAPIPPFKK
;
A
#
# COMPACT_ATOMS: atom_id res chain seq x y z
N MET A 1 26.37 -85.92 -16.82
CA MET A 1 25.88 -85.51 -18.15
C MET A 1 24.44 -85.02 -18.02
N LYS A 2 24.22 -83.72 -18.35
CA LYS A 2 22.96 -83.02 -18.72
C LYS A 2 21.78 -83.06 -17.72
N LYS A 3 21.61 -81.99 -16.92
CA LYS A 3 20.63 -80.85 -17.03
C LYS A 3 19.22 -81.23 -16.54
N LEU A 4 18.47 -80.45 -15.77
CA LEU A 4 18.65 -79.25 -14.94
C LEU A 4 17.32 -79.18 -14.13
N ALA A 5 17.37 -79.03 -12.81
CA ALA A 5 16.17 -78.79 -12.00
C ALA A 5 15.84 -77.29 -12.02
N LEU A 6 14.58 -76.92 -12.25
CA LEU A 6 14.07 -75.61 -11.81
C LEU A 6 12.57 -75.66 -11.54
N THR A 7 12.27 -75.35 -10.29
CA THR A 7 10.98 -75.28 -9.62
C THR A 7 10.15 -74.09 -10.13
N VAL A 8 8.85 -74.31 -10.26
CA VAL A 8 7.82 -73.31 -10.53
C VAL A 8 7.75 -72.31 -9.36
N SER A 9 8.04 -71.04 -9.64
CA SER A 9 7.64 -69.90 -8.81
C SER A 9 6.90 -68.89 -9.68
N ILE A 10 5.60 -68.76 -9.41
CA ILE A 10 4.72 -67.71 -9.91
C ILE A 10 5.14 -66.42 -9.20
N CYS A 11 5.86 -65.55 -9.91
CA CYS A 11 6.07 -64.17 -9.47
C CYS A 11 4.92 -63.31 -10.00
N THR A 12 3.93 -63.10 -9.16
CA THR A 12 2.95 -62.02 -9.30
C THR A 12 3.71 -60.70 -9.16
N ALA A 13 4.02 -60.06 -10.28
CA ALA A 13 4.47 -58.68 -10.30
C ALA A 13 3.28 -57.77 -9.95
N ALA A 14 3.01 -57.63 -8.65
CA ALA A 14 2.23 -56.51 -8.17
C ALA A 14 3.09 -55.26 -8.36
N MET A 15 2.85 -54.52 -9.45
CA MET A 15 3.19 -53.10 -9.52
C MET A 15 2.41 -52.39 -8.40
N LEU A 16 3.02 -52.32 -7.23
CA LEU A 16 2.74 -51.27 -6.27
C LEU A 16 3.17 -49.97 -6.96
N ILE A 17 2.24 -49.38 -7.71
CA ILE A 17 2.23 -47.95 -7.97
C ILE A 17 2.14 -47.33 -6.57
N MET A 18 3.29 -47.03 -5.96
CA MET A 18 3.33 -46.01 -4.93
C MET A 18 2.88 -44.74 -5.65
N SER A 19 1.58 -44.46 -5.60
CA SER A 19 1.04 -43.14 -5.85
C SER A 19 1.84 -42.21 -4.95
N ALA A 20 2.82 -41.52 -5.55
CA ALA A 20 3.60 -40.52 -4.86
C ALA A 20 2.58 -39.62 -4.18
N VAL A 21 2.58 -39.60 -2.84
CA VAL A 21 1.72 -38.72 -2.08
C VAL A 21 2.05 -37.32 -2.58
N VAL A 22 1.09 -36.69 -3.27
CA VAL A 22 1.23 -35.32 -3.76
C VAL A 22 1.23 -34.45 -2.53
N VAL A 23 2.42 -34.18 -2.00
CA VAL A 23 2.59 -33.19 -0.94
C VAL A 23 2.36 -31.84 -1.60
N ALA A 24 1.30 -31.16 -1.18
CA ALA A 24 0.93 -29.81 -1.60
C ALA A 24 1.01 -28.87 -0.39
N ASP A 25 0.07 -27.96 -0.22
CA ASP A 25 0.12 -26.95 0.83
C ASP A 25 -0.48 -27.47 2.15
N THR A 26 -0.02 -26.93 3.27
CA THR A 26 -0.61 -27.11 4.60
C THR A 26 -1.15 -25.77 5.11
N LEU A 27 -2.44 -25.72 5.44
CA LEU A 27 -3.09 -24.53 6.02
C LEU A 27 -3.64 -24.85 7.41
N GLU A 28 -3.12 -24.20 8.44
CA GLU A 28 -3.61 -24.29 9.82
C GLU A 28 -4.47 -23.08 10.16
N LEU A 29 -5.68 -23.33 10.67
CA LEU A 29 -6.58 -22.30 11.17
C LEU A 29 -6.40 -22.06 12.68
N LYS A 30 -6.79 -20.88 13.15
CA LYS A 30 -6.72 -20.51 14.57
C LYS A 30 -7.59 -21.36 15.50
N ASP A 31 -8.61 -22.04 14.96
CA ASP A 31 -9.44 -22.99 15.71
C ASP A 31 -8.81 -24.40 15.80
N GLY A 32 -7.63 -24.60 15.22
CA GLY A 32 -6.91 -25.87 15.20
C GLY A 32 -7.25 -26.80 14.03
N LYS A 33 -8.18 -26.42 13.13
CA LYS A 33 -8.42 -27.17 11.90
C LYS A 33 -7.20 -27.08 10.97
N ILE A 34 -6.79 -28.21 10.39
CA ILE A 34 -5.66 -28.28 9.47
C ILE A 34 -6.13 -28.88 8.14
N TYR A 35 -5.90 -28.15 7.04
CA TYR A 35 -6.01 -28.69 5.69
C TYR A 35 -4.61 -29.14 5.25
N LYS A 36 -4.43 -30.43 5.02
CA LYS A 36 -3.19 -31.03 4.51
C LYS A 36 -3.35 -31.40 3.05
N ASP A 37 -2.27 -31.33 2.30
CA ASP A 37 -2.23 -31.66 0.87
C ASP A 37 -3.29 -30.88 0.06
N CYS A 38 -3.54 -29.63 0.48
CA CYS A 38 -4.47 -28.72 -0.16
C CYS A 38 -3.74 -27.77 -1.13
N TYR A 39 -4.47 -26.96 -1.88
CA TYR A 39 -3.91 -25.95 -2.76
C TYR A 39 -4.50 -24.62 -2.35
N ALA A 40 -3.68 -23.74 -1.77
CA ALA A 40 -4.13 -22.45 -1.25
C ALA A 40 -3.65 -21.29 -2.14
N ARG A 41 -4.52 -20.32 -2.40
CA ARG A 41 -4.18 -19.08 -3.09
C ARG A 41 -4.54 -17.89 -2.20
N ASP A 42 -3.54 -17.06 -1.91
CA ASP A 42 -3.68 -15.88 -1.06
C ASP A 42 -4.22 -14.69 -1.86
N GLU A 43 -5.39 -14.20 -1.51
CA GLU A 43 -6.02 -13.03 -2.14
C GLU A 43 -6.10 -11.82 -1.19
N GLY A 44 -5.23 -11.81 -0.17
CA GLY A 44 -5.02 -10.67 0.72
C GLY A 44 -6.05 -10.56 1.84
N ILE A 45 -7.33 -10.69 1.51
CA ILE A 45 -8.42 -10.68 2.50
C ILE A 45 -8.90 -12.09 2.87
N HIS A 46 -8.63 -13.07 2.00
CA HIS A 46 -8.96 -14.48 2.19
C HIS A 46 -8.00 -15.38 1.42
N PHE A 47 -8.06 -16.66 1.75
CA PHE A 47 -7.47 -17.74 0.97
C PHE A 47 -8.56 -18.47 0.20
N LEU A 48 -8.30 -18.77 -1.07
CA LEU A 48 -9.03 -19.77 -1.83
C LEU A 48 -8.34 -21.11 -1.65
N VAL A 49 -9.06 -22.14 -1.24
CA VAL A 49 -8.49 -23.45 -0.90
C VAL A 49 -9.20 -24.55 -1.68
N TRP A 50 -8.45 -25.31 -2.47
CA TRP A 50 -8.91 -26.53 -3.11
C TRP A 50 -8.37 -27.74 -2.34
N GLU A 51 -9.24 -28.70 -2.02
CA GLU A 51 -8.84 -29.92 -1.32
C GLU A 51 -8.31 -31.01 -2.27
N LYS A 52 -8.48 -30.84 -3.59
CA LYS A 52 -8.07 -31.81 -4.61
C LYS A 52 -7.48 -31.11 -5.83
N MET A 53 -6.47 -31.74 -6.43
CA MET A 53 -5.79 -31.23 -7.63
C MET A 53 -6.74 -31.07 -8.83
N GLU A 54 -7.70 -31.98 -8.98
CA GLU A 54 -8.69 -31.96 -10.07
C GLU A 54 -9.71 -30.82 -9.96
N ASP A 55 -9.83 -30.20 -8.78
CA ASP A 55 -10.73 -29.08 -8.54
C ASP A 55 -9.99 -27.72 -8.65
N VAL A 56 -8.65 -27.70 -8.66
CA VAL A 56 -7.84 -26.48 -8.84
C VAL A 56 -8.19 -25.82 -10.16
N GLY A 57 -8.47 -24.51 -10.15
CA GLY A 57 -8.92 -23.79 -11.33
C GLY A 57 -10.43 -23.97 -11.60
N THR A 58 -11.19 -24.55 -10.67
CA THR A 58 -12.66 -24.64 -10.72
C THR A 58 -13.31 -23.85 -9.57
N PRO A 59 -14.60 -23.53 -9.66
CA PRO A 59 -15.34 -22.88 -8.55
C PRO A 59 -15.50 -23.73 -7.27
N LYS A 60 -15.06 -25.01 -7.27
CA LYS A 60 -15.15 -25.90 -6.11
C LYS A 60 -14.03 -25.64 -5.09
N MET A 61 -14.04 -24.45 -4.54
CA MET A 61 -13.06 -23.99 -3.56
C MET A 61 -13.73 -23.56 -2.26
N LEU A 62 -12.98 -23.63 -1.17
CA LEU A 62 -13.33 -23.00 0.08
C LEU A 62 -12.78 -21.58 0.09
N VAL A 63 -13.55 -20.63 0.61
CA VAL A 63 -13.09 -19.27 0.87
C VAL A 63 -12.88 -19.13 2.38
N ILE A 64 -11.63 -18.95 2.80
CA ILE A 64 -11.25 -18.87 4.21
C ILE A 64 -10.74 -17.47 4.51
N PRO A 65 -11.37 -16.68 5.41
CA PRO A 65 -10.89 -15.36 5.77
C PRO A 65 -9.44 -15.39 6.24
N ARG A 66 -8.62 -14.41 5.82
CA ARG A 66 -7.20 -14.35 6.22
C ARG A 66 -7.03 -14.32 7.73
N SER A 67 -7.94 -13.64 8.43
CA SER A 67 -7.95 -13.54 9.89
C SER A 67 -8.15 -14.89 10.61
N ALA A 68 -8.70 -15.91 9.94
CA ALA A 68 -8.88 -17.25 10.47
C ALA A 68 -7.64 -18.13 10.31
N VAL A 69 -6.71 -17.76 9.41
CA VAL A 69 -5.48 -18.51 9.16
C VAL A 69 -4.45 -18.19 10.26
N LYS A 70 -3.83 -19.24 10.79
CA LYS A 70 -2.73 -19.16 11.76
C LYS A 70 -1.38 -19.32 11.07
N GLU A 71 -1.27 -20.30 10.19
CA GLU A 71 -0.04 -20.60 9.45
C GLU A 71 -0.38 -21.19 8.08
N TRP A 72 0.40 -20.84 7.07
CA TRP A 72 0.36 -21.45 5.74
C TRP A 72 1.77 -21.89 5.36
N LYS A 73 1.90 -23.17 5.00
CA LYS A 73 3.14 -23.74 4.44
C LYS A 73 2.89 -24.08 2.99
N HIS A 74 3.70 -23.50 2.13
CA HIS A 74 3.65 -23.70 0.69
C HIS A 74 4.66 -24.78 0.29
N GLU A 75 4.19 -25.95 -0.15
CA GLU A 75 5.06 -27.14 -0.32
C GLU A 75 4.87 -27.85 -1.67
N ARG A 76 4.42 -27.12 -2.70
CA ARG A 76 4.18 -27.66 -4.06
C ARG A 76 5.46 -28.17 -4.72
N LYS A 77 5.43 -29.43 -5.17
CA LYS A 77 6.56 -30.13 -5.82
C LYS A 77 6.40 -30.19 -7.34
N GLU A 78 7.36 -30.84 -8.03
CA GLU A 78 7.37 -31.02 -9.49
C GLU A 78 6.08 -31.63 -10.05
N THR A 79 5.35 -32.42 -9.25
CA THR A 79 4.05 -32.99 -9.63
C THR A 79 2.97 -31.93 -9.91
N TRP A 80 3.14 -30.71 -9.40
CA TRP A 80 2.26 -29.56 -9.69
C TRP A 80 2.29 -29.18 -11.18
N ASP A 81 3.47 -29.23 -11.79
CA ASP A 81 3.71 -28.86 -13.18
C ASP A 81 3.32 -29.99 -14.17
N ALA A 82 2.76 -31.10 -13.67
CA ALA A 82 2.30 -32.20 -14.50
C ALA A 82 1.22 -31.72 -15.49
N LYS A 83 1.52 -31.86 -16.78
CA LYS A 83 0.66 -31.45 -17.90
C LYS A 83 -0.51 -32.42 -18.06
N PRO A 84 -1.76 -31.99 -17.87
CA PRO A 84 -2.93 -32.82 -18.15
C PRO A 84 -3.16 -32.92 -19.66
N SER A 85 -3.74 -34.03 -20.11
CA SER A 85 -4.20 -34.18 -21.50
C SER A 85 -5.63 -33.65 -21.63
N LEU A 86 -5.79 -32.33 -21.43
CA LEU A 86 -7.08 -31.64 -21.47
C LEU A 86 -6.94 -30.29 -22.23
N PRO A 87 -8.01 -29.82 -22.88
CA PRO A 87 -8.11 -28.43 -23.34
C PRO A 87 -8.27 -27.48 -22.14
N ASP A 88 -8.08 -26.18 -22.38
CA ASP A 88 -8.32 -25.12 -21.39
C ASP A 88 -8.72 -23.87 -22.15
N LEU A 89 -10.01 -23.65 -22.38
CA LEU A 89 -10.49 -22.42 -22.98
C LEU A 89 -10.39 -21.30 -21.94
N SER A 90 -9.66 -20.24 -22.30
CA SER A 90 -9.55 -19.04 -21.50
C SER A 90 -10.11 -17.86 -22.29
N VAL A 91 -10.99 -17.09 -21.65
CA VAL A 91 -11.25 -15.71 -22.05
C VAL A 91 -10.09 -14.90 -21.49
N THR A 92 -9.19 -14.40 -22.35
CA THR A 92 -7.93 -13.79 -21.89
C THR A 92 -8.10 -12.33 -21.51
N PHE A 93 -8.91 -11.58 -22.27
CA PHE A 93 -9.31 -10.20 -21.96
C PHE A 93 -10.50 -9.77 -22.84
N ILE A 94 -11.14 -8.66 -22.47
CA ILE A 94 -12.14 -7.97 -23.30
C ILE A 94 -11.54 -6.65 -23.79
N GLU A 95 -11.34 -6.53 -25.09
CA GLU A 95 -10.85 -5.29 -25.70
C GLU A 95 -12.00 -4.31 -25.94
N MET A 96 -11.83 -3.04 -25.57
CA MET A 96 -12.80 -1.97 -25.85
C MET A 96 -12.27 -0.97 -26.87
N ASN A 97 -13.05 -0.64 -27.90
CA ASN A 97 -12.71 0.35 -28.93
C ASN A 97 -13.87 1.30 -29.24
N PRO A 98 -13.63 2.57 -29.63
CA PRO A 98 -12.31 3.22 -29.74
C PRO A 98 -11.67 3.48 -28.36
N LYS A 99 -10.35 3.45 -28.23
CA LYS A 99 -9.65 3.70 -26.96
C LYS A 99 -9.83 5.15 -26.47
N LEU A 100 -9.74 5.33 -25.15
CA LEU A 100 -9.61 6.65 -24.52
C LEU A 100 -8.12 7.00 -24.35
N GLN A 101 -7.81 8.29 -24.46
CA GLN A 101 -6.46 8.79 -24.25
C GLN A 101 -6.11 8.84 -22.75
N GLY A 102 -4.83 8.65 -22.43
CA GLY A 102 -4.24 8.83 -21.11
C GLY A 102 -3.13 9.87 -21.13
N LEU A 103 -2.77 10.39 -19.96
CA LEU A 103 -1.74 11.41 -19.76
C LEU A 103 -0.36 10.82 -19.40
N HIS A 104 -0.22 9.48 -19.43
CA HIS A 104 1.05 8.79 -19.19
C HIS A 104 2.15 9.32 -20.11
N GLY A 105 3.31 9.67 -19.54
CA GLY A 105 4.44 10.26 -20.26
C GLY A 105 4.19 11.70 -20.75
N LYS A 106 3.16 12.39 -20.25
CA LYS A 106 2.86 13.80 -20.59
C LYS A 106 3.00 14.75 -19.40
N VAL A 107 3.42 14.27 -18.24
CA VAL A 107 3.60 15.09 -17.03
C VAL A 107 5.09 15.20 -16.75
N ASP A 108 5.59 16.43 -16.74
CA ASP A 108 6.95 16.75 -16.27
C ASP A 108 6.87 17.48 -14.94
N TYR A 109 7.96 17.45 -14.19
CA TYR A 109 8.09 18.14 -12.91
C TYR A 109 9.17 19.22 -13.01
N ASP A 110 8.84 20.43 -12.56
CA ASP A 110 9.82 21.51 -12.46
C ASP A 110 10.57 21.48 -11.12
N LYS A 111 11.52 22.42 -10.95
CA LYS A 111 12.31 22.53 -9.71
C LYS A 111 11.49 22.82 -8.44
N TYR A 112 10.22 23.18 -8.57
CA TYR A 112 9.31 23.39 -7.45
C TYR A 112 8.38 22.19 -7.26
N GLY A 113 8.59 21.09 -7.97
CA GLY A 113 7.74 19.89 -7.92
C GLY A 113 6.37 20.08 -8.58
N ARG A 114 6.18 21.11 -9.44
CA ARG A 114 4.88 21.30 -10.11
C ARG A 114 4.72 20.27 -11.23
N PRO A 115 3.63 19.47 -11.25
CA PRO A 115 3.29 18.67 -12.42
C PRO A 115 2.78 19.57 -13.55
N ILE A 116 3.55 19.63 -14.65
CA ILE A 116 3.23 20.45 -15.82
C ILE A 116 3.00 19.54 -17.02
N LEU A 117 1.85 19.71 -17.68
CA LEU A 117 1.53 18.94 -18.87
C LEU A 117 2.36 19.40 -20.09
N ARG A 118 2.95 18.43 -20.78
CA ARG A 118 3.72 18.58 -22.02
C ARG A 118 2.94 17.97 -23.19
N THR A 119 1.92 18.71 -23.64
CA THR A 119 1.05 18.28 -24.75
C THR A 119 1.33 19.09 -26.01
N PRO A 120 0.94 18.61 -27.21
CA PRO A 120 1.05 19.40 -28.43
C PRO A 120 0.31 20.76 -28.37
N SER A 121 -0.83 20.81 -27.68
CA SER A 121 -1.64 22.02 -27.49
C SER A 121 -0.94 23.12 -26.71
N ARG A 122 0.13 22.78 -25.99
CA ARG A 122 0.93 23.73 -25.23
C ARG A 122 1.56 24.83 -26.09
N GLY A 123 2.06 24.48 -27.28
CA GLY A 123 2.83 25.41 -28.12
C GLY A 123 3.94 26.11 -27.32
N ASN A 124 3.94 27.45 -27.33
CA ASN A 124 4.92 28.30 -26.65
C ASN A 124 4.46 28.79 -25.25
N MET A 125 3.43 28.16 -24.66
CA MET A 125 2.94 28.55 -23.34
C MET A 125 4.05 28.44 -22.28
N PRO A 126 4.34 29.52 -21.52
CA PRO A 126 5.29 29.48 -20.42
C PRO A 126 4.90 28.48 -19.33
N ASP A 127 5.87 27.94 -18.59
CA ASP A 127 5.62 26.96 -17.52
C ASP A 127 4.65 27.45 -16.45
N ASP A 128 4.74 28.72 -16.04
CA ASP A 128 3.85 29.29 -15.03
C ASP A 128 2.39 29.37 -15.50
N GLU A 129 2.17 29.65 -16.78
CA GLU A 129 0.83 29.65 -17.35
C GLU A 129 0.31 28.22 -17.54
N ALA A 130 1.17 27.32 -18.05
CA ALA A 130 0.85 25.91 -18.27
C ALA A 130 0.48 25.18 -16.97
N ALA A 131 1.19 25.47 -15.87
CA ALA A 131 0.92 24.91 -14.55
C ALA A 131 -0.47 25.27 -14.00
N MET A 132 -1.12 26.32 -14.52
CA MET A 132 -2.41 26.81 -14.01
C MET A 132 -3.60 26.50 -14.93
N LYS A 133 -3.36 25.96 -16.13
CA LYS A 133 -4.37 25.76 -17.17
C LYS A 133 -4.35 24.35 -17.78
N PRO A 134 -4.42 23.28 -16.96
CA PRO A 134 -4.35 21.90 -17.47
C PRO A 134 -5.50 21.57 -18.46
N GLU A 135 -6.66 22.22 -18.35
CA GLU A 135 -7.79 22.02 -19.26
C GLU A 135 -7.55 22.60 -20.66
N GLU A 136 -6.79 23.70 -20.78
CA GLU A 136 -6.40 24.24 -22.09
C GLU A 136 -5.40 23.32 -22.79
N LEU A 137 -4.47 22.74 -22.02
CA LEU A 137 -3.43 21.84 -22.52
C LEU A 137 -3.97 20.49 -23.00
N THR A 138 -5.14 20.09 -22.51
CA THR A 138 -5.80 18.82 -22.86
C THR A 138 -7.03 19.03 -23.76
N LYS A 139 -7.24 20.25 -24.26
CA LYS A 139 -8.34 20.57 -25.15
C LYS A 139 -8.26 19.71 -26.42
N GLY A 140 -9.35 19.01 -26.71
CA GLY A 140 -9.48 18.13 -27.88
C GLY A 140 -9.16 16.66 -27.59
N CYS A 141 -8.62 16.34 -26.41
CA CYS A 141 -8.39 14.95 -26.02
C CYS A 141 -9.71 14.22 -25.72
N LYS A 142 -9.72 12.90 -25.97
CA LYS A 142 -10.86 12.03 -25.70
C LYS A 142 -10.64 11.20 -24.43
N PHE A 143 -11.18 11.68 -23.32
CA PHE A 143 -11.06 11.01 -22.00
C PHE A 143 -12.31 10.27 -21.53
N ASN A 144 -13.44 10.42 -22.24
CA ASN A 144 -14.68 9.75 -21.91
C ASN A 144 -15.48 9.39 -23.17
N TYR A 145 -16.39 8.43 -23.02
CA TYR A 145 -17.43 8.14 -24.00
C TYR A 145 -18.69 8.93 -23.68
N LYS A 146 -19.43 9.32 -24.71
CA LYS A 146 -20.72 10.00 -24.54
C LYS A 146 -21.87 8.99 -24.52
N PRO A 147 -22.96 9.23 -23.77
CA PRO A 147 -24.16 8.42 -23.87
C PRO A 147 -24.60 8.22 -25.33
N GLY A 148 -24.89 6.97 -25.70
CA GLY A 148 -25.29 6.58 -27.06
C GLY A 148 -24.14 6.43 -28.06
N GLU A 149 -22.91 6.77 -27.70
CA GLU A 149 -21.73 6.52 -28.53
C GLU A 149 -21.52 5.02 -28.72
N GLU A 150 -21.26 4.58 -29.95
CA GLU A 150 -21.02 3.18 -30.23
C GLU A 150 -19.59 2.79 -29.86
N ILE A 151 -19.45 1.82 -28.97
CA ILE A 151 -18.20 1.11 -28.70
C ILE A 151 -18.30 -0.32 -29.21
N THR A 152 -17.15 -0.91 -29.50
CA THR A 152 -17.00 -2.35 -29.78
C THR A 152 -16.28 -3.01 -28.61
N LEU A 153 -16.89 -4.04 -28.05
CA LEU A 153 -16.27 -4.94 -27.08
C LEU A 153 -15.89 -6.23 -27.80
N THR A 154 -14.64 -6.66 -27.67
CA THR A 154 -14.14 -7.88 -28.33
C THR A 154 -13.56 -8.81 -27.27
N ALA A 155 -14.18 -9.96 -27.05
CA ALA A 155 -13.62 -10.99 -26.19
C ALA A 155 -12.55 -11.77 -26.96
N HIS A 156 -11.37 -11.93 -26.37
CA HIS A 156 -10.30 -12.77 -26.89
C HIS A 156 -10.36 -14.13 -26.18
N VAL A 157 -10.48 -15.20 -26.96
CA VAL A 157 -10.59 -16.58 -26.44
C VAL A 157 -9.46 -17.41 -27.01
N LYS A 158 -8.71 -18.06 -26.12
CA LYS A 158 -7.55 -18.88 -26.47
C LYS A 158 -7.67 -20.24 -25.81
N ASN A 159 -7.27 -21.30 -26.52
CA ASN A 159 -7.08 -22.60 -25.87
C ASN A 159 -5.67 -22.65 -25.28
N VAL A 160 -5.55 -22.43 -23.97
CA VAL A 160 -4.29 -22.46 -23.22
C VAL A 160 -4.00 -23.84 -22.62
N GLY A 161 -4.67 -24.88 -23.10
CA GLY A 161 -4.46 -26.28 -22.72
C GLY A 161 -3.69 -27.06 -23.78
N PHE A 162 -3.47 -28.36 -23.52
CA PHE A 162 -2.57 -29.22 -24.30
C PHE A 162 -3.29 -30.12 -25.32
N VAL A 163 -4.62 -29.99 -25.42
CA VAL A 163 -5.45 -30.74 -26.36
C VAL A 163 -6.34 -29.77 -27.11
N THR A 164 -6.62 -30.07 -28.38
CA THR A 164 -7.55 -29.28 -29.21
C THR A 164 -8.96 -29.25 -28.58
N ALA A 165 -9.47 -28.05 -28.32
CA ALA A 165 -10.80 -27.84 -27.77
C ALA A 165 -11.88 -28.06 -28.84
N LYS A 166 -13.01 -28.64 -28.43
CA LYS A 166 -14.19 -28.85 -29.28
C LYS A 166 -14.94 -27.53 -29.54
N PRO A 167 -15.84 -27.52 -30.54
CA PRO A 167 -16.80 -26.44 -30.72
C PRO A 167 -17.58 -26.14 -29.43
N PHE A 168 -17.70 -24.86 -29.07
CA PHE A 168 -18.36 -24.38 -27.84
C PHE A 168 -19.40 -23.30 -28.15
N SER A 169 -20.28 -23.02 -27.19
CA SER A 169 -21.20 -21.88 -27.25
C SER A 169 -20.67 -20.74 -26.38
N TYR A 170 -21.17 -19.52 -26.57
CA TYR A 170 -20.80 -18.38 -25.75
C TYR A 170 -21.98 -17.43 -25.55
N VAL A 171 -21.87 -16.60 -24.53
CA VAL A 171 -22.85 -15.55 -24.22
C VAL A 171 -22.14 -14.26 -23.82
N TRP A 172 -22.68 -13.14 -24.29
CA TRP A 172 -22.37 -11.80 -23.82
C TRP A 172 -23.45 -11.32 -22.87
N LEU A 173 -23.04 -10.80 -21.72
CA LEU A 173 -23.93 -10.21 -20.73
C LEU A 173 -23.51 -8.76 -20.48
N ILE A 174 -24.48 -7.88 -20.31
CA ILE A 174 -24.29 -6.53 -19.75
C ILE A 174 -25.10 -6.47 -18.46
N ASP A 175 -24.46 -6.14 -17.35
CA ASP A 175 -25.06 -6.13 -16.01
C ASP A 175 -25.78 -7.46 -15.68
N GLY A 176 -25.17 -8.59 -16.06
CA GLY A 176 -25.72 -9.93 -15.88
C GLY A 176 -26.88 -10.29 -16.82
N ARG A 177 -27.31 -9.40 -17.72
CA ARG A 177 -28.38 -9.65 -18.70
C ARG A 177 -27.82 -10.05 -20.05
N GLU A 178 -28.33 -11.12 -20.64
CA GLU A 178 -27.93 -11.60 -21.96
C GLU A 178 -28.27 -10.57 -23.04
N VAL A 179 -27.23 -10.12 -23.76
CA VAL A 179 -27.37 -9.20 -24.90
C VAL A 179 -27.03 -9.87 -26.23
N SER A 180 -26.26 -10.96 -26.21
CA SER A 180 -25.93 -11.75 -27.40
C SER A 180 -25.50 -13.16 -27.01
N ARG A 181 -25.73 -14.12 -27.90
CA ARG A 181 -25.33 -15.53 -27.76
C ARG A 181 -24.92 -16.06 -29.12
N GLY A 182 -23.92 -16.95 -29.13
CA GLY A 182 -23.46 -17.58 -30.35
C GLY A 182 -22.83 -18.95 -30.13
N LYS A 183 -22.37 -19.53 -31.23
CA LYS A 183 -21.65 -20.81 -31.26
C LYS A 183 -20.39 -20.69 -32.11
N TYR A 184 -19.25 -21.09 -31.56
CA TYR A 184 -18.02 -21.26 -32.32
C TYR A 184 -17.97 -22.70 -32.84
N THR A 185 -18.16 -22.89 -34.16
CA THR A 185 -18.34 -24.21 -34.76
C THR A 185 -17.04 -24.92 -35.13
N LYS A 186 -15.90 -24.22 -35.02
CA LYS A 186 -14.57 -24.77 -35.30
C LYS A 186 -13.97 -25.35 -34.02
N GLN A 187 -12.96 -26.18 -34.20
CA GLN A 187 -12.06 -26.56 -33.11
C GLN A 187 -11.04 -25.44 -32.87
N LEU A 188 -10.49 -25.37 -31.66
CA LEU A 188 -9.44 -24.42 -31.30
C LEU A 188 -8.21 -25.20 -30.81
N LYS A 189 -7.12 -25.17 -31.58
CA LYS A 189 -5.88 -25.91 -31.28
C LYS A 189 -5.16 -25.30 -30.07
N GLU A 190 -4.21 -26.04 -29.50
CA GLU A 190 -3.31 -25.53 -28.47
C GLU A 190 -2.70 -24.18 -28.88
N MET A 191 -2.84 -23.20 -27.99
CA MET A 191 -2.41 -21.81 -28.14
C MET A 191 -3.04 -21.03 -29.30
N GLU A 192 -4.05 -21.58 -29.99
CA GLU A 192 -4.83 -20.87 -31.00
C GLU A 192 -5.82 -19.91 -30.34
N GLU A 193 -5.95 -18.70 -30.91
CA GLU A 193 -6.84 -17.64 -30.43
C GLU A 193 -7.95 -17.34 -31.46
N THR A 194 -9.13 -16.99 -30.97
CA THR A 194 -10.25 -16.46 -31.75
C THR A 194 -10.92 -15.30 -31.00
N THR A 195 -11.73 -14.50 -31.69
CA THR A 195 -12.34 -13.30 -31.11
C THR A 195 -13.83 -13.19 -31.39
N PHE A 196 -14.55 -12.54 -30.47
CA PHE A 196 -16.00 -12.37 -30.54
C PHE A 196 -16.38 -10.91 -30.29
N PRO A 197 -16.62 -10.11 -31.34
CA PRO A 197 -17.00 -8.70 -31.16
C PRO A 197 -18.51 -8.54 -30.93
N ILE A 198 -18.87 -7.57 -30.08
CA ILE A 198 -20.23 -7.00 -29.99
C ILE A 198 -20.16 -5.48 -30.06
N LYS A 199 -21.19 -4.89 -30.66
CA LYS A 199 -21.41 -3.44 -30.63
C LYS A 199 -22.29 -3.10 -29.44
N TYR A 200 -21.90 -2.08 -28.69
CA TYR A 200 -22.65 -1.60 -27.53
C TYR A 200 -22.76 -0.08 -27.60
N LYS A 201 -23.96 0.45 -27.36
CA LYS A 201 -24.15 1.89 -27.21
C LYS A 201 -23.85 2.25 -25.77
N TRP A 202 -22.84 3.08 -25.56
CA TRP A 202 -22.38 3.50 -24.25
C TRP A 202 -23.53 4.07 -23.41
N GLN A 203 -23.58 3.68 -22.15
CA GLN A 203 -24.53 4.17 -21.17
C GLN A 203 -23.74 4.74 -20.00
N GLU A 204 -24.22 5.86 -19.45
CA GLU A 204 -23.67 6.42 -18.23
C GLU A 204 -23.98 5.52 -17.03
N GLY A 205 -22.99 5.35 -16.17
CA GLY A 205 -23.13 4.54 -14.96
C GLY A 205 -22.01 3.52 -14.81
N GLN A 206 -22.13 2.69 -13.78
CA GLN A 206 -21.21 1.61 -13.48
C GLN A 206 -21.76 0.31 -14.05
N HIS A 207 -21.48 0.07 -15.33
CA HIS A 207 -21.91 -1.14 -16.04
C HIS A 207 -20.81 -2.18 -16.08
N THR A 208 -21.18 -3.46 -16.07
CA THR A 208 -20.23 -4.56 -16.32
C THR A 208 -20.51 -5.23 -17.65
N ALA A 209 -19.44 -5.70 -18.30
CA ALA A 209 -19.52 -6.55 -19.48
C ALA A 209 -18.93 -7.93 -19.16
N THR A 210 -19.73 -8.96 -19.36
CA THR A 210 -19.30 -10.34 -19.14
C THR A 210 -19.28 -11.08 -20.47
N PHE A 211 -18.19 -11.80 -20.73
CA PHE A 211 -18.16 -12.83 -21.76
C PHE A 211 -17.96 -14.18 -21.11
N ARG A 212 -18.81 -15.16 -21.45
CA ARG A 212 -18.79 -16.50 -20.88
C ARG A 212 -18.82 -17.56 -21.98
N ILE A 213 -17.91 -18.51 -21.87
CA ILE A 213 -17.85 -19.73 -22.66
C ILE A 213 -18.78 -20.78 -22.02
N ILE A 214 -19.51 -21.51 -22.85
CA ILE A 214 -20.42 -22.59 -22.46
C ILE A 214 -20.00 -23.86 -23.20
N THR A 215 -19.42 -24.79 -22.46
CA THR A 215 -18.95 -26.09 -22.92
C THR A 215 -19.22 -27.16 -21.86
N ASP A 216 -19.40 -28.40 -22.29
CA ASP A 216 -19.48 -29.59 -21.45
C ASP A 216 -18.18 -30.40 -21.46
N GLU A 217 -17.19 -29.94 -22.22
CA GLU A 217 -15.87 -30.53 -22.28
C GLU A 217 -15.15 -30.38 -20.93
N LYS A 218 -14.44 -31.42 -20.50
CA LYS A 218 -13.60 -31.34 -19.30
C LYS A 218 -12.35 -30.53 -19.65
N GLU A 219 -12.07 -29.52 -18.83
CA GLU A 219 -10.96 -28.58 -19.04
C GLU A 219 -9.98 -28.61 -17.86
N ILE A 220 -8.79 -28.03 -18.06
CA ILE A 220 -7.79 -27.84 -16.99
C ILE A 220 -8.34 -26.91 -15.92
N ALA A 221 -8.87 -25.76 -16.32
CA ALA A 221 -9.57 -24.82 -15.47
C ALA A 221 -10.90 -24.43 -16.12
N THR A 222 -11.83 -23.97 -15.29
CA THR A 222 -13.14 -23.47 -15.73
C THR A 222 -13.45 -22.09 -15.18
N ILE A 223 -12.66 -21.59 -14.22
CA ILE A 223 -12.78 -20.20 -13.71
C ILE A 223 -12.32 -19.15 -14.73
N ASN A 224 -11.56 -19.55 -15.76
CA ASN A 224 -11.09 -18.70 -16.86
C ASN A 224 -12.02 -18.72 -18.08
N ASN A 225 -13.10 -19.51 -18.06
CA ASN A 225 -14.16 -19.49 -19.09
C ASN A 225 -15.03 -18.22 -19.04
N GLU A 226 -14.83 -17.36 -18.06
CA GLU A 226 -15.61 -16.15 -17.86
C GLU A 226 -14.73 -14.99 -17.41
N ILE A 227 -14.95 -13.82 -18.01
CA ILE A 227 -14.48 -12.53 -17.51
C ILE A 227 -15.68 -11.63 -17.28
N ASN A 228 -15.66 -10.86 -16.19
CA ASN A 228 -16.61 -9.80 -15.89
C ASN A 228 -15.88 -8.46 -15.70
N ASP A 229 -15.84 -7.65 -16.75
CA ASP A 229 -15.11 -6.38 -16.77
C ASP A 229 -15.99 -5.21 -16.29
N PRO A 230 -15.49 -4.37 -15.36
CA PRO A 230 -16.12 -3.10 -15.03
C PRO A 230 -15.86 -2.10 -16.15
N LEU A 231 -16.89 -1.70 -16.91
CA LEU A 231 -16.72 -0.80 -18.07
C LEU A 231 -16.26 0.61 -17.67
N TRP A 232 -16.47 1.01 -16.42
CA TRP A 232 -15.94 2.25 -15.84
C TRP A 232 -14.51 2.13 -15.31
N GLY A 233 -13.94 0.91 -15.32
CA GLY A 233 -12.60 0.66 -14.83
C GLY A 233 -11.52 1.21 -15.76
N TYR A 234 -10.40 1.61 -15.17
CA TYR A 234 -9.21 2.03 -15.92
C TYR A 234 -8.68 0.87 -16.77
N SER A 235 -8.52 1.13 -18.06
CA SER A 235 -8.00 0.15 -19.02
C SER A 235 -6.48 0.03 -18.91
N PHE A 236 -6.02 -1.10 -18.41
CA PHE A 236 -4.62 -1.49 -18.45
C PHE A 236 -4.28 -2.30 -19.69
N PHE A 237 -3.01 -2.21 -20.10
CA PHE A 237 -2.44 -3.09 -21.10
C PHE A 237 -1.27 -3.89 -20.51
N TYR A 238 -0.98 -5.01 -21.14
CA TYR A 238 0.25 -5.76 -20.96
C TYR A 238 1.01 -5.86 -22.27
N VAL A 239 2.35 -5.77 -22.21
CA VAL A 239 3.24 -6.14 -23.32
C VAL A 239 4.11 -7.27 -22.85
N VAL A 240 4.17 -8.35 -23.62
CA VAL A 240 4.97 -9.52 -23.24
C VAL A 240 5.71 -10.06 -24.46
N HIS A 241 6.96 -10.45 -24.23
CA HIS A 241 7.74 -11.15 -25.23
C HIS A 241 7.14 -12.55 -25.52
N LYS A 242 6.94 -12.93 -26.78
CA LYS A 242 6.33 -14.22 -27.17
C LYS A 242 7.01 -15.44 -26.54
N GLY A 243 8.34 -15.40 -26.46
CA GLY A 243 9.15 -16.44 -25.81
C GLY A 243 8.87 -16.60 -24.30
N GLN A 244 8.51 -15.52 -23.59
CA GLN A 244 8.09 -15.60 -22.19
C GLN A 244 6.75 -16.33 -22.08
N VAL A 245 5.78 -16.00 -22.95
CA VAL A 245 4.48 -16.70 -22.98
C VAL A 245 4.65 -18.19 -23.25
N ALA A 246 5.54 -18.56 -24.18
CA ALA A 246 5.86 -19.94 -24.46
C ALA A 246 6.49 -20.65 -23.24
N ALA A 247 7.36 -19.97 -22.50
CA ALA A 247 7.94 -20.51 -21.26
C ALA A 247 6.87 -20.71 -20.17
N TRP A 248 5.98 -19.74 -19.96
CA TRP A 248 4.86 -19.87 -19.01
C TRP A 248 3.96 -21.07 -19.34
N HIS A 249 3.82 -21.41 -20.62
CA HIS A 249 3.08 -22.60 -21.08
C HIS A 249 3.76 -23.95 -20.77
N THR A 250 4.85 -23.94 -20.00
CA THR A 250 5.54 -25.15 -19.54
C THR A 250 5.34 -25.46 -18.05
N ILE A 251 4.81 -24.51 -17.27
CA ILE A 251 4.64 -24.59 -15.81
C ILE A 251 3.21 -24.29 -15.40
N ARG A 252 2.77 -24.82 -14.25
CA ARG A 252 1.45 -24.49 -13.71
C ARG A 252 1.55 -23.30 -12.76
N ASN A 253 0.77 -22.27 -12.99
CA ASN A 253 0.76 -21.05 -12.17
C ASN A 253 -0.21 -21.19 -10.96
N ALA A 254 -0.24 -20.20 -10.05
CA ALA A 254 -1.10 -20.19 -8.86
C ALA A 254 -2.62 -20.23 -9.15
N CYS A 255 -3.06 -19.89 -10.37
CA CYS A 255 -4.45 -20.04 -10.81
C CYS A 255 -4.79 -21.48 -11.24
N GLY A 256 -3.80 -22.37 -11.30
CA GLY A 256 -3.97 -23.76 -11.71
C GLY A 256 -3.82 -24.00 -13.21
N THR A 257 -3.52 -22.95 -13.99
CA THR A 257 -3.42 -23.01 -15.46
C THR A 257 -1.97 -22.95 -15.93
N PHE A 258 -1.75 -23.15 -17.23
CA PHE A 258 -0.44 -23.04 -17.87
C PHE A 258 -0.38 -21.79 -18.76
N SER A 259 -1.01 -20.70 -18.30
CA SER A 259 -1.20 -19.47 -19.07
C SER A 259 -0.58 -18.27 -18.36
N PHE A 260 0.20 -17.49 -19.10
CA PHE A 260 0.65 -16.18 -18.67
C PHE A 260 -0.55 -15.24 -18.46
N GLU A 261 -1.49 -15.29 -19.40
CA GLU A 261 -2.67 -14.44 -19.46
C GLU A 261 -3.54 -14.62 -18.22
N ASP A 262 -3.86 -15.86 -17.84
CA ASP A 262 -4.68 -16.14 -16.66
C ASP A 262 -4.01 -15.68 -15.36
N TYR A 263 -2.69 -15.93 -15.21
CA TYR A 263 -1.95 -15.55 -14.01
C TYR A 263 -1.94 -14.04 -13.80
N TYR A 264 -1.63 -13.27 -14.84
CA TYR A 264 -1.52 -11.81 -14.71
C TYR A 264 -2.86 -11.08 -14.84
N ARG A 265 -3.88 -11.69 -15.46
CA ARG A 265 -5.27 -11.21 -15.38
C ARG A 265 -5.80 -11.35 -13.96
N TRP A 266 -5.52 -12.46 -13.27
CA TRP A 266 -5.95 -12.64 -11.89
C TRP A 266 -5.46 -11.51 -10.97
N HIS A 267 -4.27 -10.92 -11.20
CA HIS A 267 -3.80 -9.77 -10.43
C HIS A 267 -4.68 -8.52 -10.63
N ILE A 268 -5.31 -8.34 -11.79
CA ILE A 268 -6.31 -7.28 -12.02
C ILE A 268 -7.59 -7.55 -11.22
N ASP A 269 -8.05 -8.80 -11.19
CA ASP A 269 -9.21 -9.20 -10.39
C ASP A 269 -8.92 -9.04 -8.89
N LEU A 270 -7.70 -9.37 -8.47
CA LEU A 270 -7.20 -9.20 -7.11
C LEU A 270 -7.16 -7.72 -6.72
N MET A 271 -6.64 -6.82 -7.58
CA MET A 271 -6.70 -5.38 -7.32
C MET A 271 -8.14 -4.91 -7.09
N ASN A 272 -9.09 -5.35 -7.92
CA ASN A 272 -10.51 -4.99 -7.74
C ASN A 272 -11.12 -5.56 -6.45
N THR A 273 -10.67 -6.74 -6.02
CA THR A 273 -11.05 -7.38 -4.75
C THR A 273 -10.53 -6.55 -3.56
N LEU A 274 -9.26 -6.17 -3.59
CA LEU A 274 -8.63 -5.32 -2.56
C LEU A 274 -9.26 -3.92 -2.55
N PHE A 275 -9.55 -3.34 -3.73
CA PHE A 275 -10.26 -2.08 -3.85
C PHE A 275 -11.63 -2.12 -3.17
N ALA A 276 -12.42 -3.16 -3.41
CA ALA A 276 -13.72 -3.31 -2.75
C ALA A 276 -13.58 -3.45 -1.23
N ALA A 277 -12.54 -4.13 -0.75
CA ALA A 277 -12.30 -4.35 0.67
C ALA A 277 -11.60 -3.18 1.41
N SER A 278 -11.04 -2.21 0.68
CA SER A 278 -10.36 -1.03 1.21
C SER A 278 -11.36 -0.01 1.77
N VAL A 279 -12.00 -0.35 2.89
CA VAL A 279 -13.07 0.41 3.54
C VAL A 279 -12.51 1.30 4.65
N TYR A 280 -12.73 2.62 4.53
CA TYR A 280 -12.22 3.64 5.45
C TYR A 280 -13.25 4.74 5.70
N PRO A 281 -13.04 5.63 6.70
CA PRO A 281 -13.91 6.80 6.90
C PRO A 281 -14.14 7.66 5.64
N CYS A 282 -13.12 7.89 4.81
CA CYS A 282 -13.28 8.61 3.53
C CYS A 282 -13.77 7.74 2.35
N ALA A 283 -13.88 6.42 2.56
CA ALA A 283 -14.29 5.43 1.55
C ALA A 283 -15.15 4.32 2.20
N PRO A 284 -16.35 4.64 2.72
CA PRO A 284 -17.13 3.72 3.56
C PRO A 284 -17.69 2.51 2.81
N THR A 285 -17.67 2.52 1.48
CA THR A 285 -18.11 1.41 0.62
C THR A 285 -16.95 0.80 -0.17
N GLY A 286 -15.72 1.02 0.29
CA GLY A 286 -14.52 0.65 -0.45
C GLY A 286 -14.15 1.68 -1.52
N ILE A 287 -13.11 1.35 -2.27
CA ILE A 287 -12.72 2.10 -3.46
C ILE A 287 -13.78 1.89 -4.54
N LYS A 288 -14.15 2.94 -5.26
CA LYS A 288 -15.11 3.00 -6.36
C LYS A 288 -14.44 2.74 -7.71
N ALA A 289 -13.24 3.27 -7.88
CA ALA A 289 -12.42 3.01 -9.06
C ALA A 289 -12.20 1.50 -9.22
N ARG A 290 -12.16 1.04 -10.46
CA ARG A 290 -11.84 -0.34 -10.81
C ARG A 290 -10.76 -0.33 -11.88
N VAL A 291 -10.11 -1.46 -12.07
CA VAL A 291 -9.16 -1.70 -13.16
C VAL A 291 -9.67 -2.84 -14.03
N ARG A 292 -9.25 -2.87 -15.29
CA ARG A 292 -9.56 -3.96 -16.21
C ARG A 292 -8.39 -4.17 -17.17
N LEU A 293 -8.22 -5.42 -17.62
CA LEU A 293 -7.24 -5.72 -18.66
C LEU A 293 -7.90 -5.54 -20.02
N ASP A 294 -7.47 -4.52 -20.75
CA ASP A 294 -8.06 -4.15 -22.04
C ASP A 294 -7.30 -4.74 -23.22
N ARG A 295 -6.00 -4.99 -23.10
CA ARG A 295 -5.22 -5.61 -24.17
C ARG A 295 -3.94 -6.29 -23.67
N ILE A 296 -3.59 -7.42 -24.29
CA ILE A 296 -2.24 -8.00 -24.21
C ILE A 296 -1.58 -7.91 -25.59
N LEU A 297 -0.38 -7.37 -25.65
CA LEU A 297 0.45 -7.28 -26.85
C LEU A 297 1.58 -8.31 -26.79
N TYR A 298 1.58 -9.22 -27.76
CA TYR A 298 2.62 -10.24 -27.91
C TYR A 298 3.65 -9.78 -28.95
N VAL A 299 4.85 -9.44 -28.50
CA VAL A 299 5.90 -8.85 -29.34
C VAL A 299 7.19 -9.66 -29.31
N ASP A 300 8.06 -9.45 -30.30
CA ASP A 300 9.43 -9.98 -30.30
C ASP A 300 10.42 -8.96 -29.71
N ASP A 301 10.07 -7.67 -29.69
CA ASP A 301 10.78 -6.62 -28.97
C ASP A 301 9.79 -5.60 -28.37
N LEU A 302 10.04 -5.12 -27.15
CA LEU A 302 9.15 -4.17 -26.47
C LEU A 302 8.96 -2.87 -27.27
N LYS A 303 9.97 -2.44 -28.03
CA LYS A 303 9.86 -1.24 -28.86
C LYS A 303 8.75 -1.35 -29.93
N ASP A 304 8.42 -2.56 -30.35
CA ASP A 304 7.40 -2.81 -31.38
C ASP A 304 5.99 -2.57 -30.84
N ALA A 305 5.81 -2.54 -29.51
CA ALA A 305 4.54 -2.19 -28.88
C ALA A 305 4.28 -0.68 -28.87
N GLN A 306 5.32 0.16 -28.90
CA GLN A 306 5.18 1.61 -28.73
C GLN A 306 4.20 2.25 -29.74
N PRO A 307 4.27 1.94 -31.06
CA PRO A 307 3.33 2.50 -32.03
C PRO A 307 1.88 2.02 -31.85
N LEU A 308 1.67 0.91 -31.14
CA LEU A 308 0.34 0.34 -30.87
C LEU A 308 -0.28 0.91 -29.58
N LEU A 309 0.56 1.48 -28.70
CA LEU A 309 0.16 2.03 -27.41
C LEU A 309 -0.10 3.54 -27.46
N ASN A 310 0.33 4.22 -28.52
CA ASN A 310 0.19 5.67 -28.65
C ASN A 310 -0.65 6.04 -29.86
N ASP A 311 -1.39 7.13 -29.72
CA ASP A 311 -2.06 7.80 -30.82
C ASP A 311 -1.06 8.66 -31.61
N LYS A 312 -1.48 9.17 -32.77
CA LYS A 312 -0.64 9.96 -33.70
C LYS A 312 -0.13 11.27 -33.10
N ASP A 313 -0.84 11.82 -32.14
CA ASP A 313 -0.47 13.00 -31.36
C ASP A 313 0.43 12.66 -30.15
N GLY A 314 0.76 11.38 -29.99
CA GLY A 314 1.67 10.85 -28.98
C GLY A 314 1.03 10.62 -27.62
N PHE A 315 -0.29 10.77 -27.44
CA PHE A 315 -0.96 10.38 -26.21
C PHE A 315 -1.06 8.85 -26.11
N GLY A 316 -0.89 8.32 -24.90
CA GLY A 316 -1.14 6.91 -24.66
C GLY A 316 -2.62 6.57 -24.88
N LEU A 317 -2.91 5.43 -25.51
CA LEU A 317 -4.27 4.89 -25.70
C LEU A 317 -4.62 3.89 -24.57
N HIS A 318 -4.24 4.24 -23.34
CA HIS A 318 -4.36 3.41 -22.16
C HIS A 318 -4.33 4.26 -20.88
N GLN A 319 -4.71 3.64 -19.76
CA GLN A 319 -4.70 4.28 -18.43
C GLN A 319 -3.57 3.75 -17.54
N GLY A 320 -2.70 2.88 -18.06
CA GLY A 320 -1.59 2.28 -17.34
C GLY A 320 -1.25 0.92 -17.92
N GLY A 321 -0.16 0.31 -17.49
CA GLY A 321 0.16 -1.04 -17.89
C GLY A 321 1.50 -1.53 -17.37
N TRP A 322 1.86 -2.74 -17.79
CA TRP A 322 3.13 -3.36 -17.45
C TRP A 322 3.74 -4.09 -18.64
N MET A 323 5.06 -4.25 -18.62
CA MET A 323 5.82 -4.78 -19.76
C MET A 323 6.85 -5.82 -19.30
N TRP A 324 6.80 -7.01 -19.89
CA TRP A 324 7.75 -8.09 -19.69
C TRP A 324 8.63 -8.25 -20.92
N GLY A 325 9.81 -7.65 -20.86
CA GLY A 325 10.83 -7.76 -21.88
C GLY A 325 11.60 -9.07 -21.81
N ALA A 326 12.43 -9.29 -22.83
CA ALA A 326 13.47 -10.30 -22.81
C ALA A 326 14.82 -9.62 -22.65
N SER A 327 15.67 -10.16 -21.78
CA SER A 327 17.07 -9.78 -21.67
C SER A 327 17.82 -10.09 -22.97
N ASP A 328 18.98 -9.46 -23.17
CA ASP A 328 19.83 -9.71 -24.32
C ASP A 328 20.27 -11.18 -24.43
N GLU A 329 20.43 -11.87 -23.30
CA GLU A 329 20.79 -13.28 -23.27
C GLU A 329 19.62 -14.18 -23.70
N GLU A 330 18.41 -13.90 -23.23
CA GLU A 330 17.20 -14.65 -23.63
C GLU A 330 16.93 -14.48 -25.12
N LYS A 331 17.07 -13.25 -25.65
CA LYS A 331 16.95 -12.97 -27.08
C LYS A 331 17.98 -13.75 -27.93
N LYS A 332 19.23 -13.84 -27.46
CA LYS A 332 20.31 -14.55 -28.19
C LYS A 332 20.19 -16.07 -28.11
N SER A 333 19.83 -16.59 -26.93
CA SER A 333 19.78 -18.03 -26.67
C SER A 333 18.47 -18.68 -27.07
N GLY A 334 17.39 -17.91 -27.17
CA GLY A 334 16.02 -18.41 -27.32
C GLY A 334 15.50 -19.13 -26.07
N LYS A 335 16.24 -19.10 -24.96
CA LYS A 335 15.85 -19.69 -23.67
C LYS A 335 15.38 -18.56 -22.77
N PHE A 336 14.11 -18.60 -22.40
CA PHE A 336 13.47 -17.59 -21.56
C PHE A 336 13.42 -18.09 -20.12
N ASN A 337 13.89 -17.26 -19.20
CA ASN A 337 13.97 -17.62 -17.79
C ASN A 337 12.61 -17.37 -17.14
N LEU A 338 12.09 -18.40 -16.50
CA LEU A 338 10.91 -18.27 -15.65
C LEU A 338 11.31 -17.75 -14.26
N PRO A 339 10.38 -17.09 -13.55
CA PRO A 339 10.58 -16.81 -12.14
C PRO A 339 10.68 -18.12 -11.33
N THR A 340 11.11 -18.04 -10.08
CA THR A 340 11.24 -19.22 -9.22
C THR A 340 9.89 -19.92 -9.02
N ARG A 341 9.92 -21.23 -8.67
CA ARG A 341 8.67 -21.98 -8.38
C ARG A 341 7.82 -21.31 -7.33
N GLU A 342 8.45 -20.88 -6.25
CA GLU A 342 7.77 -20.15 -5.18
C GLU A 342 7.02 -18.93 -5.73
N TRP A 343 7.59 -18.19 -6.68
CA TRP A 343 6.94 -17.02 -7.27
C TRP A 343 5.70 -17.39 -8.09
N TYR A 344 5.82 -18.22 -9.13
CA TYR A 344 4.69 -18.49 -10.03
C TYR A 344 3.58 -19.33 -9.39
N THR A 345 3.85 -19.98 -8.26
CA THR A 345 2.85 -20.74 -7.49
C THR A 345 2.22 -19.94 -6.35
N ASN A 346 2.70 -18.72 -6.09
CA ASN A 346 2.14 -17.77 -5.14
C ASN A 346 1.59 -16.52 -5.84
N THR A 347 1.03 -15.61 -5.04
CA THR A 347 0.61 -14.27 -5.46
C THR A 347 1.83 -13.38 -5.65
N GLU A 348 1.95 -12.75 -6.81
CA GLU A 348 2.97 -11.73 -7.07
C GLU A 348 2.48 -10.38 -6.54
N TRP A 349 2.79 -10.12 -5.27
CA TRP A 349 2.33 -8.90 -4.59
C TRP A 349 2.98 -7.61 -5.10
N SER A 350 4.12 -7.69 -5.78
CA SER A 350 4.75 -6.53 -6.41
C SER A 350 3.89 -5.98 -7.55
N LEU A 351 3.21 -6.82 -8.33
CA LEU A 351 2.49 -6.31 -9.50
C LEU A 351 1.30 -5.39 -9.14
N PRO A 352 0.41 -5.72 -8.18
CA PRO A 352 -0.62 -4.79 -7.71
C PRO A 352 -0.07 -3.45 -7.18
N HIS A 353 1.10 -3.49 -6.53
CA HIS A 353 1.81 -2.29 -6.06
C HIS A 353 2.27 -1.42 -7.24
N GLU A 354 3.00 -2.02 -8.19
CA GLU A 354 3.50 -1.35 -9.39
C GLU A 354 2.37 -0.81 -10.30
N LEU A 355 1.27 -1.57 -10.42
CA LEU A 355 0.07 -1.10 -11.10
C LEU A 355 -0.65 0.01 -10.32
N GLY A 356 -0.46 0.10 -9.00
CA GLY A 356 -0.87 1.24 -8.18
C GLY A 356 -0.20 2.54 -8.64
N HIS A 357 1.10 2.51 -8.97
CA HIS A 357 1.81 3.66 -9.54
C HIS A 357 1.21 4.11 -10.87
N GLN A 358 0.74 3.18 -11.71
CA GLN A 358 0.06 3.51 -12.96
C GLN A 358 -1.24 4.30 -12.74
N LEU A 359 -1.83 4.20 -11.54
CA LEU A 359 -3.02 4.96 -11.14
C LEU A 359 -2.69 6.33 -10.53
N GLY A 360 -1.40 6.63 -10.32
CA GLY A 360 -0.89 7.85 -9.71
C GLY A 360 -0.63 7.75 -8.21
N LEU A 361 -0.67 6.54 -7.64
CA LEU A 361 -0.34 6.29 -6.23
C LEU A 361 1.17 6.31 -6.02
N VAL A 362 1.60 6.74 -4.84
CA VAL A 362 3.02 6.98 -4.51
C VAL A 362 3.48 5.99 -3.46
N ASP A 363 4.79 5.84 -3.33
CA ASP A 363 5.37 5.04 -2.26
C ASP A 363 5.31 5.76 -0.92
N TYR A 364 4.59 5.20 0.05
CA TYR A 364 4.56 5.76 1.39
C TYR A 364 5.79 5.39 2.23
N TYR A 365 6.57 4.38 1.84
CA TYR A 365 7.88 4.17 2.47
C TYR A 365 8.86 5.31 2.15
N ALA A 366 8.55 6.18 1.17
CA ALA A 366 9.35 7.37 0.88
C ALA A 366 9.40 8.36 2.06
N ILE A 367 8.37 8.38 2.91
CA ILE A 367 8.35 9.22 4.11
C ILE A 367 9.06 8.58 5.30
N ASP A 368 9.37 7.27 5.28
CA ASP A 368 10.20 6.66 6.33
C ASP A 368 11.57 7.35 6.41
N TYR A 369 12.07 7.52 7.63
CA TYR A 369 13.27 8.31 7.88
C TYR A 369 14.17 7.66 8.95
N GLN A 370 15.40 7.36 8.56
CA GLN A 370 16.39 6.72 9.44
C GLN A 370 17.05 7.66 10.46
N GLY A 371 16.65 8.95 10.49
CA GLY A 371 17.32 9.95 11.31
C GLY A 371 18.59 10.51 10.66
N ASN A 372 19.13 11.57 11.26
CA ASN A 372 20.46 12.09 10.96
C ASN A 372 21.16 12.59 12.24
N GLU A 373 22.41 13.04 12.11
CA GLU A 373 23.22 13.52 13.24
C GLU A 373 22.80 14.89 13.80
N ASP A 374 22.01 15.66 13.05
CA ASP A 374 21.50 16.95 13.51
C ASP A 374 20.35 16.82 14.53
N HIS A 375 19.65 15.68 14.49
CA HIS A 375 18.48 15.41 15.33
C HIS A 375 18.64 14.09 16.08
N VAL A 376 19.14 14.19 17.31
CA VAL A 376 19.41 13.03 18.16
C VAL A 376 18.67 13.10 19.48
N TRP A 377 18.35 11.94 20.06
CA TRP A 377 17.78 11.85 21.39
C TRP A 377 18.79 12.32 22.46
N PRO A 378 18.38 13.20 23.40
CA PRO A 378 19.29 13.73 24.41
C PRO A 378 19.85 12.69 25.40
N ASP A 379 19.17 11.56 25.55
CA ASP A 379 19.52 10.51 26.52
C ASP A 379 20.70 9.64 26.06
N ASN A 380 20.78 9.32 24.77
CA ASN A 380 21.75 8.37 24.23
C ASN A 380 22.38 8.77 22.89
N GLY A 381 21.97 9.88 22.28
CA GLY A 381 22.50 10.35 21.01
C GLY A 381 22.07 9.55 19.78
N GLU A 382 21.09 8.65 19.89
CA GLU A 382 20.52 7.97 18.72
C GLU A 382 19.81 8.97 17.82
N PRO A 383 19.98 8.87 16.48
CA PRO A 383 19.18 9.65 15.54
C PRO A 383 17.68 9.45 15.78
N ILE A 384 16.91 10.53 15.69
CA ILE A 384 15.46 10.48 15.80
C ILE A 384 14.90 9.99 14.46
N CYS A 385 14.30 8.80 14.46
CA CYS A 385 13.78 8.17 13.26
C CYS A 385 12.27 8.40 13.10
N HIS A 386 11.75 8.11 11.91
CA HIS A 386 10.33 8.01 11.64
C HIS A 386 10.04 6.75 10.82
N PHE A 387 8.92 6.11 11.14
CA PHE A 387 8.34 5.05 10.35
C PHE A 387 6.85 5.38 10.20
N GLN A 388 6.31 5.25 8.99
CA GLN A 388 4.93 5.66 8.71
C GLN A 388 3.95 5.11 9.77
N ASN A 389 3.01 5.94 10.21
CA ASN A 389 2.02 5.58 11.23
C ASN A 389 1.03 4.49 10.78
N HIS A 390 0.89 4.28 9.47
CA HIS A 390 -0.02 3.32 8.86
C HIS A 390 0.69 2.44 7.81
N PRO A 391 1.71 1.66 8.20
CA PRO A 391 2.58 1.00 7.23
C PRO A 391 1.94 -0.26 6.60
N GLU A 392 0.92 -0.86 7.21
CA GLU A 392 0.23 -2.05 6.69
C GLU A 392 -0.72 -1.71 5.53
N GLN A 393 -0.18 -1.22 4.42
CA GLN A 393 -0.91 -0.84 3.22
C GLN A 393 -0.11 -1.13 1.94
N MET A 394 -0.82 -1.34 0.82
CA MET A 394 -0.27 -1.78 -0.46
C MET A 394 0.79 -0.81 -1.01
N MET A 395 0.69 0.48 -0.70
CA MET A 395 1.62 1.49 -1.20
C MET A 395 2.78 1.79 -0.23
N HIS A 396 2.83 1.14 0.94
CA HIS A 396 4.01 1.14 1.81
C HIS A 396 4.75 -0.20 1.73
N TRP A 397 4.02 -1.31 1.78
CA TRP A 397 4.54 -2.65 1.57
C TRP A 397 3.91 -3.31 0.35
N HIS A 398 4.67 -4.16 -0.33
CA HIS A 398 4.07 -5.15 -1.20
C HIS A 398 3.07 -6.00 -0.39
N GLY A 399 1.95 -6.37 -1.01
CA GLY A 399 0.85 -7.07 -0.36
C GLY A 399 1.25 -8.29 0.50
N PRO A 400 0.37 -8.82 1.36
CA PRO A 400 -1.08 -8.98 1.16
C PRO A 400 -1.98 -7.87 1.78
N ASN A 401 -1.53 -6.62 1.74
CA ASN A 401 -2.21 -5.46 2.32
C ASN A 401 -3.34 -4.90 1.44
N LEU A 402 -4.26 -4.17 2.06
CA LEU A 402 -5.24 -3.33 1.37
C LEU A 402 -4.58 -2.03 0.87
N TYR A 403 -5.22 -1.32 -0.06
CA TYR A 403 -4.80 0.05 -0.40
C TYR A 403 -5.20 1.00 0.74
N GLY A 404 -4.38 1.99 1.04
CA GLY A 404 -4.57 2.84 2.21
C GLY A 404 -5.78 3.78 2.12
N GLU A 405 -6.08 4.45 3.24
CA GLU A 405 -7.17 5.42 3.30
C GLU A 405 -6.96 6.58 2.31
N LEU A 406 -5.72 7.08 2.21
CA LEU A 406 -5.39 8.16 1.27
C LEU A 406 -5.56 7.72 -0.19
N ASP A 407 -5.06 6.53 -0.54
CA ASP A 407 -5.27 5.92 -1.87
C ASP A 407 -6.75 5.82 -2.19
N ALA A 408 -7.54 5.36 -1.21
CA ALA A 408 -8.97 5.17 -1.38
C ALA A 408 -9.73 6.49 -1.60
N GLY A 409 -9.38 7.54 -0.84
CA GLY A 409 -9.91 8.89 -1.03
C GLY A 409 -9.60 9.42 -2.44
N TYR A 410 -8.33 9.33 -2.87
CA TYR A 410 -7.89 9.80 -4.18
C TYR A 410 -8.56 9.04 -5.33
N LEU A 411 -8.58 7.72 -5.29
CA LEU A 411 -9.18 6.89 -6.33
C LEU A 411 -10.70 7.07 -6.39
N ASN A 412 -11.37 7.33 -5.27
CA ASN A 412 -12.81 7.65 -5.25
C ASN A 412 -13.13 9.01 -5.86
N MET A 413 -12.27 10.01 -5.68
CA MET A 413 -12.48 11.33 -6.26
C MET A 413 -12.09 11.42 -7.72
N THR A 414 -11.20 10.54 -8.19
CA THR A 414 -10.66 10.63 -9.54
C THR A 414 -11.03 9.48 -10.46
N TRP A 415 -11.91 8.55 -10.04
CA TRP A 415 -12.33 7.35 -10.78
C TRP A 415 -12.73 7.56 -12.25
N ASP A 416 -13.14 8.79 -12.62
CA ASP A 416 -13.58 9.20 -13.95
C ASP A 416 -12.58 10.12 -14.69
N LYS A 417 -11.36 10.25 -14.16
CA LYS A 417 -10.29 11.11 -14.71
C LYS A 417 -9.19 10.27 -15.37
N PRO A 418 -8.56 10.76 -16.46
CA PRO A 418 -7.47 10.05 -17.11
C PRO A 418 -6.28 9.89 -16.17
N ARG A 419 -5.55 8.78 -16.30
CA ARG A 419 -4.33 8.50 -15.54
C ARG A 419 -3.09 9.12 -16.20
N GLY A 420 -2.04 9.32 -15.40
CA GLY A 420 -0.75 9.88 -15.83
C GLY A 420 -0.20 10.94 -14.87
N HIS A 421 -1.06 11.58 -14.07
CA HIS A 421 -0.61 12.33 -12.90
C HIS A 421 -0.15 11.37 -11.79
N PHE A 422 0.93 11.75 -11.11
CA PHE A 422 1.51 11.01 -10.00
C PHE A 422 1.55 11.91 -8.75
N GLY A 423 1.01 11.44 -7.63
CA GLY A 423 1.05 12.11 -6.32
C GLY A 423 0.36 13.47 -6.21
N ASP A 424 -0.47 13.87 -7.16
CA ASP A 424 -1.08 15.21 -7.17
C ASP A 424 -2.11 15.44 -6.05
N TYR A 425 -2.62 14.38 -5.45
CA TYR A 425 -3.46 14.44 -4.26
C TYR A 425 -2.73 14.93 -3.01
N TYR A 426 -1.39 15.01 -3.00
CA TYR A 426 -0.66 15.67 -1.92
C TYR A 426 -0.98 17.17 -1.79
N PHE A 427 -1.60 17.76 -2.81
CA PHE A 427 -2.10 19.13 -2.74
C PHE A 427 -3.47 19.23 -2.02
N ALA A 428 -4.09 18.10 -1.66
CA ALA A 428 -5.34 18.03 -0.95
C ALA A 428 -5.14 18.28 0.56
N THR A 429 -4.64 19.45 0.93
CA THR A 429 -4.45 19.83 2.34
C THR A 429 -5.61 20.70 2.84
N PRO A 430 -5.98 20.63 4.13
CA PRO A 430 -6.88 21.59 4.74
C PRO A 430 -6.37 23.02 4.56
N ALA A 431 -7.27 24.00 4.43
CA ALA A 431 -6.88 25.41 4.28
C ALA A 431 -6.17 25.94 5.53
N GLU A 432 -6.53 25.43 6.70
CA GLU A 432 -5.98 25.82 8.00
C GLU A 432 -5.63 24.59 8.85
N CYS A 433 -4.37 24.49 9.29
CA CYS A 433 -3.89 23.37 10.10
C CYS A 433 -3.47 23.83 11.50
N PHE A 434 -3.79 23.04 12.52
CA PHE A 434 -3.51 23.36 13.91
C PHE A 434 -2.85 22.17 14.61
N LEU A 435 -1.85 22.43 15.45
CA LEU A 435 -1.36 21.48 16.44
C LEU A 435 -2.04 21.78 17.78
N GLN A 436 -2.69 20.78 18.36
CA GLN A 436 -3.19 20.85 19.73
C GLN A 436 -2.33 19.98 20.63
N ILE A 437 -1.54 20.63 21.48
CA ILE A 437 -0.63 19.96 22.40
C ILE A 437 -1.34 19.78 23.74
N VAL A 438 -1.42 18.52 24.16
CA VAL A 438 -2.04 18.15 25.43
C VAL A 438 -1.07 17.41 26.33
N ASP A 439 -1.28 17.51 27.63
CA ASP A 439 -0.55 16.74 28.64
C ASP A 439 -0.94 15.25 28.60
N VAL A 440 -0.35 14.45 29.49
CA VAL A 440 -0.64 13.01 29.61
C VAL A 440 -2.12 12.71 29.95
N ASN A 441 -2.86 13.70 30.45
CA ASN A 441 -4.28 13.60 30.82
C ASN A 441 -5.22 14.12 29.72
N GLY A 442 -4.69 14.64 28.61
CA GLY A 442 -5.49 15.25 27.55
C GLY A 442 -5.88 16.71 27.81
N LEU A 443 -5.28 17.36 28.82
CA LEU A 443 -5.51 18.76 29.13
C LEU A 443 -4.57 19.67 28.31
N PRO A 444 -5.02 20.87 27.91
CA PRO A 444 -4.20 21.85 27.22
C PRO A 444 -2.83 22.11 27.88
N LEU A 445 -1.75 22.00 27.09
CA LEU A 445 -0.42 22.37 27.54
C LEU A 445 -0.09 23.80 27.07
N VAL A 446 -0.24 24.77 27.96
CA VAL A 446 -0.13 26.21 27.67
C VAL A 446 1.33 26.67 27.65
N GLY A 447 1.73 27.45 26.64
CA GLY A 447 3.07 28.03 26.55
C GLY A 447 4.18 27.05 26.18
N ALA A 448 3.85 25.85 25.73
CA ALA A 448 4.83 24.91 25.19
C ALA A 448 5.45 25.48 23.92
N LYS A 449 6.78 25.48 23.84
CA LYS A 449 7.51 25.91 22.63
C LYS A 449 7.47 24.79 21.61
N ILE A 450 7.15 25.13 20.36
CA ILE A 450 7.12 24.21 19.24
C ILE A 450 8.15 24.66 18.19
N GLU A 451 8.97 23.72 17.74
CA GLU A 451 9.94 23.89 16.67
C GLU A 451 9.70 22.78 15.64
N CYS A 452 9.47 23.14 14.38
CA CYS A 452 9.21 22.17 13.31
C CYS A 452 10.38 22.14 12.33
N PHE A 453 10.82 20.94 11.95
CA PHE A 453 11.93 20.68 11.03
C PHE A 453 11.38 19.85 9.86
N GLN A 454 11.72 20.19 8.63
CA GLN A 454 11.11 19.55 7.45
C GLN A 454 12.17 18.85 6.59
N ARG A 455 11.83 17.65 6.13
CA ARG A 455 12.67 16.87 5.21
C ARG A 455 12.72 17.52 3.82
N GLY A 456 13.80 17.29 3.08
CA GLY A 456 13.92 17.79 1.72
C GLY A 456 14.08 19.32 1.63
N THR A 457 14.41 19.97 2.75
CA THR A 457 14.54 21.44 2.82
C THR A 457 15.73 21.88 3.66
N GLU A 458 16.24 23.07 3.36
CA GLU A 458 17.20 23.80 4.17
C GLU A 458 16.70 25.24 4.32
N VAL A 459 16.81 25.79 5.54
CA VAL A 459 16.47 27.19 5.80
C VAL A 459 17.44 28.09 5.02
N ASP A 460 16.91 29.05 4.27
CA ASP A 460 17.72 30.02 3.54
C ASP A 460 18.36 31.01 4.54
N PRO A 461 19.70 31.01 4.70
CA PRO A 461 20.37 31.91 5.63
C PRO A 461 20.25 33.39 5.27
N ASN A 462 19.91 33.71 4.01
CA ASN A 462 19.70 35.09 3.55
C ASN A 462 18.23 35.51 3.57
N GLY A 463 17.32 34.55 3.75
CA GLY A 463 15.90 34.80 3.73
C GLY A 463 15.41 35.43 5.04
N GLN A 464 14.45 36.34 4.92
CA GLN A 464 13.89 37.02 6.09
C GLN A 464 12.77 36.17 6.72
N PRO A 465 12.82 35.91 8.05
CA PRO A 465 11.73 35.24 8.76
C PRO A 465 10.43 36.03 8.62
N GLN A 466 9.31 35.31 8.49
CA GLN A 466 7.98 35.89 8.38
C GLN A 466 7.14 35.46 9.57
N GLN A 467 6.12 36.24 9.91
CA GLN A 467 5.18 35.92 10.98
C GLN A 467 3.77 35.81 10.44
N ASP A 468 3.06 34.79 10.93
CA ASP A 468 1.65 34.57 10.67
C ASP A 468 0.97 34.16 11.99
N GLN A 469 0.07 35.01 12.47
CA GLN A 469 -0.67 34.84 13.74
C GLN A 469 0.22 34.50 14.95
N GLY A 470 1.37 35.16 15.09
CA GLY A 470 2.29 34.98 16.21
C GLY A 470 3.21 33.76 16.10
N VAL A 471 3.13 33.02 14.98
CA VAL A 471 4.06 31.93 14.65
C VAL A 471 5.04 32.42 13.60
N THR A 472 6.33 32.13 13.81
CA THR A 472 7.39 32.52 12.87
C THR A 472 7.69 31.35 11.93
N TYR A 473 7.84 31.60 10.64
CA TYR A 473 8.36 30.63 9.69
C TYR A 473 9.53 31.20 8.89
N TYR A 474 10.39 30.31 8.45
CA TYR A 474 11.63 30.63 7.75
C TYR A 474 11.52 30.22 6.29
N PRO A 475 11.94 31.08 5.34
CA PRO A 475 12.08 30.69 3.95
C PRO A 475 13.12 29.57 3.80
N VAL A 476 12.94 28.75 2.76
CA VAL A 476 13.82 27.61 2.46
C VAL A 476 14.45 27.79 1.08
N ILE A 477 15.55 27.09 0.84
CA ILE A 477 16.22 27.06 -0.46
C ILE A 477 15.36 26.27 -1.47
N GLU A 478 15.04 26.90 -2.60
CA GLU A 478 14.26 26.29 -3.71
C GLU A 478 15.17 25.97 -4.91
N ASP A 479 16.06 25.01 -4.71
CA ASP A 479 17.05 24.51 -5.68
C ASP A 479 16.58 23.29 -6.47
N GLY A 480 15.42 22.71 -6.12
CA GLY A 480 14.87 21.51 -6.73
C GLY A 480 15.45 20.20 -6.21
N ASP A 481 16.26 20.23 -5.16
CA ASP A 481 16.72 19.04 -4.45
C ASP A 481 15.80 18.72 -3.26
N PHE A 482 14.95 17.71 -3.44
CA PHE A 482 14.04 17.20 -2.41
C PHE A 482 14.63 16.02 -1.62
N GLY A 483 15.85 15.57 -1.95
CA GLY A 483 16.51 14.42 -1.33
C GLY A 483 17.21 14.73 0.00
N LYS A 484 17.19 15.98 0.45
CA LYS A 484 17.86 16.42 1.68
C LYS A 484 17.24 15.76 2.92
N PRO A 485 18.02 15.51 3.99
CA PRO A 485 17.49 15.02 5.26
C PRO A 485 16.59 16.09 5.93
N LEU A 486 16.09 15.83 7.14
CA LEU A 486 15.45 16.86 7.95
C LEU A 486 16.34 18.09 8.08
N SER A 487 15.76 19.27 7.90
CA SER A 487 16.44 20.55 8.05
C SER A 487 17.11 20.65 9.42
N LYS A 488 18.36 21.14 9.48
CA LYS A 488 19.06 21.36 10.75
C LYS A 488 18.41 22.44 11.62
N GLN A 489 17.94 23.51 10.97
CA GLN A 489 17.24 24.62 11.61
C GLN A 489 15.73 24.44 11.49
N PRO A 490 14.93 24.90 12.46
CA PRO A 490 13.49 24.81 12.36
C PRO A 490 12.96 25.72 11.25
N VAL A 491 12.04 25.19 10.44
CA VAL A 491 11.32 25.95 9.40
C VAL A 491 10.13 26.70 9.97
N ILE A 492 9.60 26.29 11.14
CA ILE A 492 8.50 26.94 11.86
C ILE A 492 8.81 26.94 13.36
N VAL A 493 8.55 28.06 14.05
CA VAL A 493 8.72 28.23 15.49
C VAL A 493 7.55 29.00 16.09
N GLY A 494 6.98 28.50 17.17
CA GLY A 494 5.90 29.17 17.89
C GLY A 494 5.69 28.61 19.30
N SER A 495 4.61 29.02 19.94
CA SER A 495 4.19 28.52 21.25
C SER A 495 2.69 28.30 21.30
N THR A 496 2.26 27.35 22.12
CA THR A 496 0.83 27.08 22.33
C THR A 496 0.16 28.21 23.11
N ASN A 497 -1.09 28.50 22.74
CA ASN A 497 -1.95 29.44 23.45
C ASN A 497 -2.60 28.80 24.70
N ASN A 498 -3.58 29.49 25.31
CA ASN A 498 -4.30 29.01 26.50
C ASN A 498 -5.10 27.72 26.28
N ASP A 499 -5.42 27.37 25.04
CA ASP A 499 -6.12 26.12 24.67
C ASP A 499 -5.13 25.01 24.29
N GLY A 500 -3.83 25.24 24.45
CA GLY A 500 -2.80 24.29 24.04
C GLY A 500 -2.61 24.24 22.53
N ILE A 501 -3.10 25.24 21.79
CA ILE A 501 -3.14 25.23 20.33
C ILE A 501 -2.05 26.14 19.75
N MET A 502 -1.37 25.67 18.72
CA MET A 502 -0.58 26.49 17.79
C MET A 502 -1.12 26.29 16.38
N ARG A 503 -1.41 27.39 15.68
CA ARG A 503 -1.75 27.36 14.25
C ARG A 503 -0.48 27.16 13.43
N LEU A 504 -0.49 26.22 12.49
CA LEU A 504 0.60 26.09 11.53
C LEU A 504 0.47 27.17 10.45
N PRO A 505 1.53 27.94 10.17
CA PRO A 505 1.47 29.02 9.19
C PRO A 505 1.39 28.45 7.77
N ASN A 506 0.64 29.12 6.89
CA ASN A 506 0.61 28.78 5.47
C ASN A 506 1.80 29.44 4.77
N ARG A 507 2.79 28.63 4.37
CA ARG A 507 4.00 29.11 3.71
C ARG A 507 3.74 29.36 2.23
N PRO A 508 4.41 30.36 1.62
CA PRO A 508 4.30 30.64 0.19
C PRO A 508 4.65 29.43 -0.68
N VAL A 509 3.99 29.30 -1.83
CA VAL A 509 4.21 28.23 -2.81
C VAL A 509 4.24 28.77 -4.22
N MET A 510 4.84 28.01 -5.14
CA MET A 510 4.58 28.15 -6.56
C MET A 510 3.27 27.42 -6.89
N PRO A 511 2.22 28.12 -7.33
CA PRO A 511 0.91 27.51 -7.53
C PRO A 511 0.91 26.57 -8.75
N VAL A 512 0.05 25.55 -8.68
CA VAL A 512 -0.21 24.60 -9.76
C VAL A 512 -1.62 24.04 -9.60
N ARG A 513 -2.29 23.77 -10.72
CA ARG A 513 -3.57 23.05 -10.79
C ARG A 513 -3.40 21.81 -11.65
N THR A 514 -3.84 20.65 -11.18
CA THR A 514 -3.77 19.40 -11.95
C THR A 514 -5.08 19.12 -12.67
N PHE A 515 -5.02 18.27 -13.70
CA PHE A 515 -6.22 17.90 -14.45
C PHE A 515 -7.23 17.10 -13.61
N ASN A 516 -6.75 16.45 -12.55
CA ASN A 516 -7.61 15.76 -11.58
C ASN A 516 -8.34 16.71 -10.62
N GLY A 517 -8.07 18.01 -10.68
CA GLY A 517 -8.75 19.04 -9.88
C GLY A 517 -8.07 19.37 -8.55
N TYR A 518 -6.83 18.92 -8.33
CA TYR A 518 -6.04 19.32 -7.16
C TYR A 518 -5.29 20.62 -7.42
N GLU A 519 -5.12 21.43 -6.38
CA GLU A 519 -4.47 22.74 -6.46
C GLU A 519 -3.50 22.92 -5.30
N ARG A 520 -2.23 23.20 -5.60
CA ARG A 520 -1.26 23.54 -4.55
C ARG A 520 -1.47 24.98 -4.11
N LYS A 521 -2.00 25.13 -2.90
CA LYS A 521 -2.19 26.41 -2.21
C LYS A 521 -1.10 26.62 -1.15
N PRO A 522 -0.91 27.86 -0.64
CA PRO A 522 -0.12 28.08 0.56
C PRO A 522 -0.53 27.11 1.68
N ASN A 523 0.44 26.46 2.30
CA ASN A 523 0.23 25.37 3.25
C ASN A 523 1.46 25.24 4.19
N PRO A 524 1.40 24.46 5.29
CA PRO A 524 2.51 24.32 6.24
C PRO A 524 3.82 23.74 5.67
N PHE A 525 3.73 22.92 4.61
CA PHE A 525 4.88 22.26 3.97
C PHE A 525 5.52 23.09 2.85
N GLY A 526 4.86 24.16 2.38
CA GLY A 526 5.35 24.99 1.28
C GLY A 526 5.29 24.25 -0.06
N ASN A 527 6.35 24.39 -0.88
CA ASN A 527 6.45 23.64 -2.14
C ASN A 527 6.70 22.16 -1.84
N MET A 528 5.66 21.35 -2.03
CA MET A 528 5.65 19.89 -1.81
C MET A 528 6.21 19.14 -3.01
N ASP A 529 6.78 17.98 -2.73
CA ASP A 529 7.30 17.02 -3.71
C ASP A 529 6.30 15.88 -3.87
N VAL A 530 5.84 15.62 -5.09
CA VAL A 530 4.76 14.64 -5.31
C VAL A 530 5.19 13.18 -5.05
N VAL A 531 6.47 12.92 -4.77
CA VAL A 531 7.01 11.59 -4.46
C VAL A 531 7.47 11.44 -3.01
N GLY A 532 7.14 12.38 -2.12
CA GLY A 532 7.37 12.21 -0.67
C GLY A 532 8.60 12.89 -0.08
N GLY A 533 9.52 13.44 -0.90
CA GLY A 533 10.80 13.97 -0.42
C GLY A 533 10.69 15.13 0.58
N ARG A 534 9.59 15.89 0.52
CA ARG A 534 9.29 17.03 1.40
C ARG A 534 8.11 16.82 2.34
N ASP A 535 7.62 15.60 2.45
CA ASP A 535 6.28 15.32 2.98
C ASP A 535 6.30 14.86 4.45
N LEU A 536 7.44 15.06 5.12
CA LEU A 536 7.64 14.73 6.52
C LEU A 536 8.14 15.95 7.31
N MET A 537 7.51 16.20 8.46
CA MET A 537 7.91 17.26 9.39
C MET A 537 8.11 16.69 10.81
N MET A 538 9.31 16.82 11.36
CA MET A 538 9.55 16.54 12.77
C MET A 538 9.10 17.73 13.62
N ILE A 539 8.32 17.46 14.67
CA ILE A 539 7.82 18.43 15.62
C ILE A 539 8.53 18.21 16.95
N LYS A 540 9.35 19.17 17.35
CA LYS A 540 9.97 19.22 18.69
C LYS A 540 9.13 20.10 19.60
N ILE A 541 8.64 19.53 20.68
CA ILE A 541 7.87 20.21 21.72
C ILE A 541 8.75 20.35 22.95
N THR A 542 8.95 21.57 23.43
CA THR A 542 9.72 21.85 24.66
C THR A 542 8.83 22.48 25.71
N TYR A 543 8.76 21.85 26.86
CA TYR A 543 8.04 22.34 28.05
C TYR A 543 8.92 22.09 29.28
N ASP A 544 9.04 23.08 30.18
CA ASP A 544 9.95 23.04 31.33
C ASP A 544 11.39 22.62 30.98
N ASN A 545 11.92 23.12 29.85
CA ASN A 545 13.25 22.81 29.29
C ASN A 545 13.49 21.33 28.90
N LYS A 546 12.45 20.50 28.88
CA LYS A 546 12.53 19.11 28.43
C LYS A 546 11.98 19.01 27.01
N PRO A 547 12.76 18.58 26.00
CA PRO A 547 12.24 18.39 24.64
C PRO A 547 11.65 16.99 24.45
N THR A 548 10.60 16.90 23.63
CA THR A 548 10.02 15.65 23.10
C THR A 548 9.76 15.79 21.61
N TYR A 549 9.73 14.67 20.88
CA TYR A 549 9.77 14.66 19.42
C TYR A 549 8.63 13.82 18.84
N TYR A 550 8.03 14.32 17.77
CA TYR A 550 6.88 13.74 17.06
C TYR A 550 7.08 13.97 15.56
N PHE A 551 6.24 13.33 14.74
CA PHE A 551 6.20 13.58 13.30
C PHE A 551 4.79 13.98 12.84
N LEU A 552 4.73 14.86 11.85
CA LEU A 552 3.53 15.18 11.09
C LEU A 552 3.79 14.78 9.64
N GLU A 553 3.00 13.85 9.13
CA GLU A 553 3.07 13.37 7.76
C GLU A 553 2.12 14.19 6.88
N LEU A 554 2.51 14.52 5.65
CA LEU A 554 1.58 15.11 4.67
C LEU A 554 0.40 14.17 4.39
N TYR A 555 0.63 12.86 4.51
CA TYR A 555 -0.39 11.82 4.48
C TYR A 555 -1.57 12.15 5.40
N ASP A 556 -1.30 12.52 6.66
CA ASP A 556 -2.34 12.83 7.65
C ASP A 556 -3.19 14.04 7.26
N LEU A 557 -2.56 15.07 6.67
CA LEU A 557 -3.29 16.25 6.17
C LEU A 557 -4.24 15.85 5.04
N CYS A 558 -3.76 15.04 4.10
CA CYS A 558 -4.56 14.59 2.98
C CYS A 558 -5.72 13.72 3.43
N VAL A 559 -5.51 12.80 4.38
CA VAL A 559 -6.59 12.00 4.98
C VAL A 559 -7.64 12.89 5.61
N GLN A 560 -7.27 13.93 6.37
CA GLN A 560 -8.24 14.88 6.95
C GLN A 560 -9.08 15.57 5.86
N TRP A 561 -8.44 16.00 4.77
CA TRP A 561 -9.15 16.63 3.67
C TRP A 561 -10.14 15.67 2.98
N PHE A 562 -9.73 14.42 2.74
CA PHE A 562 -10.60 13.38 2.17
C PHE A 562 -11.73 12.95 3.11
N ARG A 563 -11.54 13.04 4.43
CA ARG A 563 -12.60 12.89 5.44
C ARG A 563 -13.58 14.08 5.48
N GLY A 564 -13.33 15.14 4.70
CA GLY A 564 -14.20 16.31 4.58
C GLY A 564 -13.73 17.54 5.37
N ASN A 565 -12.64 17.45 6.13
CA ASN A 565 -12.08 18.56 6.92
C ASN A 565 -11.24 19.50 6.04
N LYS A 566 -11.86 20.08 5.01
CA LYS A 566 -11.18 20.85 3.96
C LYS A 566 -10.79 22.27 4.39
N ASP A 567 -11.58 22.89 5.26
CA ASP A 567 -11.32 24.26 5.71
C ASP A 567 -10.37 24.30 6.90
N LYS A 568 -10.46 23.31 7.78
CA LYS A 568 -9.71 23.28 9.04
C LYS A 568 -9.48 21.85 9.51
N ALA A 569 -8.25 21.55 9.93
CA ALA A 569 -7.92 20.33 10.66
C ALA A 569 -7.06 20.60 11.89
N THR A 570 -7.31 19.87 12.97
CA THR A 570 -6.51 19.91 14.21
C THR A 570 -5.87 18.55 14.45
N PHE A 571 -4.55 18.53 14.62
CA PHE A 571 -3.76 17.36 14.94
C PHE A 571 -3.41 17.39 16.42
N VAL A 572 -3.94 16.44 17.18
CA VAL A 572 -3.73 16.37 18.63
C VAL A 572 -2.46 15.59 18.92
N ILE A 573 -1.51 16.21 19.63
CA ILE A 573 -0.27 15.60 20.08
C ILE A 573 -0.31 15.46 21.60
N LYS A 574 -0.36 14.21 22.05
CA LYS A 574 -0.35 13.87 23.48
C LYS A 574 1.08 13.73 23.98
N THR A 575 1.42 14.50 25.00
CA THR A 575 2.78 14.59 25.55
C THR A 575 2.95 13.84 26.86
N PRO A 576 4.19 13.48 27.25
CA PRO A 576 4.47 12.90 28.57
C PRO A 576 4.46 13.94 29.71
N TYR A 577 4.24 15.22 29.40
CA TYR A 577 4.25 16.29 30.39
C TYR A 577 3.00 16.29 31.25
N ARG A 578 3.05 17.11 32.30
CA ARG A 578 1.92 17.42 33.17
C ARG A 578 1.35 18.80 32.92
N SER A 579 0.09 18.97 33.26
CA SER A 579 -0.54 20.28 33.47
C SER A 579 -0.52 20.65 34.96
N THR A 580 -0.98 21.86 35.28
CA THR A 580 -1.05 22.38 36.66
C THR A 580 -1.99 21.59 37.57
N SER A 581 -2.94 20.86 36.99
CA SER A 581 -3.88 19.97 37.67
C SER A 581 -3.41 18.52 37.75
N SER A 582 -2.21 18.18 37.29
CA SER A 582 -1.68 16.82 37.47
C SER A 582 -1.10 16.64 38.88
N PRO A 583 -1.07 15.39 39.40
CA PRO A 583 -0.40 15.10 40.66
C PRO A 583 1.13 15.29 40.58
N LEU A 584 1.78 15.26 41.74
CA LEU A 584 3.24 15.31 41.83
C LEU A 584 3.88 14.03 41.26
N ALA A 585 4.91 14.21 40.45
CA ALA A 585 5.61 13.11 39.78
C ALA A 585 6.58 12.37 40.72
N PRO A 586 6.80 11.06 40.51
CA PRO A 586 7.80 10.32 41.28
C PRO A 586 9.19 10.88 41.02
N THR A 587 10.16 10.52 41.85
CA THR A 587 11.55 10.98 41.71
C THR A 587 12.51 9.80 41.70
N ASP A 588 13.76 10.03 41.29
CA ASP A 588 14.83 9.01 41.35
C ASP A 588 14.45 7.70 40.65
N VAL A 589 13.77 7.80 39.49
CA VAL A 589 13.40 6.64 38.68
C VAL A 589 14.66 5.98 38.13
N LYS A 590 14.78 4.68 38.34
CA LYS A 590 15.97 3.87 38.05
C LYS A 590 15.59 2.58 37.35
N VAL A 591 16.51 2.09 36.54
CA VAL A 591 16.41 0.83 35.84
C VAL A 591 17.63 -0.04 36.15
N GLU A 592 17.38 -1.32 36.42
CA GLU A 592 18.40 -2.34 36.67
C GLU A 592 18.08 -3.58 35.82
N ASP A 593 19.03 -4.00 34.98
CA ASP A 593 18.95 -5.28 34.28
C ASP A 593 19.28 -6.41 35.25
N ILE A 594 18.31 -7.31 35.46
CA ILE A 594 18.43 -8.44 36.40
C ILE A 594 18.56 -9.79 35.66
N GLY A 595 18.76 -9.75 34.33
CA GLY A 595 18.94 -10.90 33.47
C GLY A 595 17.66 -11.66 33.12
N GLY A 596 17.76 -12.54 32.12
CA GLY A 596 16.67 -13.46 31.74
C GLY A 596 15.42 -12.77 31.19
N ASP A 597 15.60 -11.76 30.32
CA ASP A 597 14.54 -10.93 29.74
C ASP A 597 13.74 -10.12 30.78
N LYS A 598 14.35 -9.81 31.93
CA LYS A 598 13.70 -9.07 33.01
C LYS A 598 14.46 -7.82 33.40
N VAL A 599 13.70 -6.77 33.70
CA VAL A 599 14.23 -5.49 34.14
C VAL A 599 13.49 -5.07 35.40
N LYS A 600 14.24 -4.61 36.39
CA LYS A 600 13.71 -4.00 37.61
C LYS A 600 13.68 -2.48 37.44
N ILE A 601 12.51 -1.89 37.68
CA ILE A 601 12.30 -0.43 37.66
C ILE A 601 11.96 -0.01 39.07
N SER A 602 12.66 0.99 39.63
CA SER A 602 12.42 1.50 40.98
C SER A 602 12.34 3.03 40.99
N TRP A 603 11.67 3.61 41.98
CA TRP A 603 11.48 5.06 42.12
C TRP A 603 11.28 5.45 43.59
N LYS A 604 11.23 6.76 43.85
CA LYS A 604 10.80 7.33 45.12
C LYS A 604 9.48 8.06 44.94
N ALA A 605 8.62 7.95 45.95
CA ALA A 605 7.40 8.73 46.02
C ALA A 605 7.71 10.25 45.92
N PRO A 606 6.81 11.06 45.33
CA PRO A 606 6.95 12.51 45.35
C PRO A 606 7.05 13.01 46.80
N LYS A 607 7.84 14.06 47.01
CA LYS A 607 7.79 14.80 48.26
C LYS A 607 6.44 15.50 48.36
N VAL A 608 5.61 15.13 49.34
CA VAL A 608 4.36 15.82 49.64
C VAL A 608 4.68 17.26 50.05
N ILE A 609 4.09 18.25 49.36
CA ILE A 609 4.34 19.68 49.59
C ILE A 609 3.15 20.28 50.37
N ARG A 610 1.96 19.72 50.21
CA ARG A 610 0.66 20.19 50.67
C ARG A 610 -0.11 19.00 51.23
N GLU A 611 0.10 18.64 52.51
CA GLU A 611 -0.39 17.41 53.17
C GLU A 611 -1.92 17.14 53.10
N GLN A 612 -2.73 18.08 52.61
CA GLN A 612 -4.19 17.94 52.48
C GLN A 612 -4.74 18.20 51.07
N GLN A 613 -3.88 18.41 50.08
CA GLN A 613 -4.29 18.79 48.73
C GLN A 613 -4.37 17.55 47.83
N TYR A 614 -5.45 17.42 47.05
CA TYR A 614 -5.75 16.21 46.28
C TYR A 614 -4.72 15.85 45.17
N LEU A 615 -3.98 16.83 44.65
CA LEU A 615 -2.86 16.65 43.70
C LEU A 615 -1.61 16.08 44.37
N ASP A 616 -1.48 16.23 45.69
CA ASP A 616 -0.37 15.64 46.43
C ASP A 616 -0.71 14.23 46.93
N ARG A 617 -1.98 13.81 46.80
CA ARG A 617 -2.44 12.47 47.15
C ARG A 617 -2.18 11.49 46.01
N VAL A 618 -1.10 10.74 46.14
CA VAL A 618 -0.81 9.60 45.26
C VAL A 618 -1.65 8.39 45.68
N ILE A 619 -2.40 7.83 44.74
CA ILE A 619 -3.19 6.60 44.90
C ILE A 619 -2.55 5.38 44.22
N GLY A 620 -1.46 5.57 43.49
CA GLY A 620 -0.74 4.50 42.81
C GLY A 620 0.34 5.02 41.86
N TYR A 621 0.95 4.12 41.11
CA TYR A 621 1.90 4.44 40.06
C TYR A 621 1.61 3.64 38.80
N LYS A 622 1.96 4.20 37.65
CA LYS A 622 1.95 3.51 36.36
C LYS A 622 3.35 3.50 35.77
N VAL A 623 3.80 2.31 35.40
CA VAL A 623 5.12 2.07 34.82
C VAL A 623 4.96 1.89 33.31
N TYR A 624 5.80 2.59 32.56
CA TYR A 624 5.78 2.66 31.11
C TYR A 624 7.07 2.12 30.51
N ARG A 625 6.93 1.57 29.30
CA ARG A 625 8.03 1.17 28.43
C ARG A 625 7.85 1.80 27.06
N ARG A 626 8.97 2.13 26.42
CA ARG A 626 9.04 2.53 25.01
C ARG A 626 10.23 1.82 24.37
N ILE A 627 10.12 1.51 23.08
CA ILE A 627 11.14 0.77 22.34
C ILE A 627 11.45 1.52 21.04
N GLY A 628 12.74 1.69 20.75
CA GLY A 628 13.24 2.29 19.52
C GLY A 628 13.30 3.83 19.54
N PRO A 629 13.87 4.44 18.48
CA PRO A 629 14.24 5.86 18.46
C PRO A 629 13.21 6.73 17.71
N MET A 630 12.02 6.20 17.42
CA MET A 630 11.02 6.88 16.59
C MET A 630 10.27 8.00 17.33
N GLY A 631 9.52 8.86 16.64
CA GLY A 631 8.67 9.87 17.28
C GLY A 631 7.70 9.28 18.31
N LEU A 632 7.27 10.10 19.28
CA LEU A 632 6.37 9.65 20.35
C LEU A 632 4.93 9.38 19.87
N ASN A 633 4.54 9.85 18.69
CA ASN A 633 3.28 9.45 18.05
C ASN A 633 3.44 8.22 17.14
N ASP A 634 4.63 7.98 16.59
CA ASP A 634 4.93 6.75 15.83
C ASP A 634 4.90 5.53 16.74
N ARG A 635 5.69 5.57 17.83
CA ARG A 635 5.77 4.49 18.83
C ARG A 635 5.71 5.10 20.24
N PRO A 636 4.48 5.27 20.77
CA PRO A 636 4.27 5.90 22.06
C PRO A 636 4.73 5.02 23.22
N TRP A 637 4.77 5.63 24.40
CA TRP A 637 4.87 4.90 25.67
C TRP A 637 3.67 3.97 25.84
N PHE A 638 3.93 2.71 26.20
CA PHE A 638 2.88 1.76 26.56
C PHE A 638 3.01 1.31 28.02
N PRO A 639 1.90 1.14 28.75
CA PRO A 639 1.95 0.73 30.15
C PRO A 639 2.36 -0.74 30.27
N VAL A 640 3.21 -1.03 31.24
CA VAL A 640 3.68 -2.38 31.57
C VAL A 640 3.34 -2.80 32.99
N ALA A 641 2.99 -1.86 33.88
CA ALA A 641 2.45 -2.16 35.19
C ALA A 641 1.62 -1.00 35.75
N THR A 642 0.68 -1.31 36.65
CA THR A 642 -0.02 -0.34 37.51
C THR A 642 -0.05 -0.89 38.92
N VAL A 643 0.42 -0.11 39.90
CA VAL A 643 0.66 -0.58 41.27
C VAL A 643 0.12 0.41 42.30
N GLY A 644 -0.07 -0.07 43.54
CA GLY A 644 -0.54 0.74 44.66
C GLY A 644 0.48 1.79 45.12
N PRO A 645 0.08 2.73 45.99
CA PRO A 645 0.89 3.89 46.37
C PRO A 645 2.09 3.53 47.26
N GLU A 646 2.05 2.36 47.89
CA GLU A 646 3.15 1.82 48.72
C GLU A 646 4.21 1.06 47.90
N THR A 647 3.94 0.80 46.61
CA THR A 647 4.88 0.10 45.73
C THR A 647 5.83 1.10 45.09
N THR A 648 7.13 0.86 45.25
CA THR A 648 8.19 1.73 44.70
C THR A 648 9.15 0.99 43.77
N GLU A 649 8.85 -0.27 43.43
CA GLU A 649 9.60 -1.05 42.46
C GLU A 649 8.73 -2.12 41.78
N VAL A 650 9.05 -2.45 40.53
CA VAL A 650 8.40 -3.48 39.72
C VAL A 650 9.46 -4.22 38.89
N ILE A 651 9.26 -5.53 38.69
CA ILE A 651 9.99 -6.32 37.69
C ILE A 651 9.07 -6.55 36.50
N ILE A 652 9.55 -6.22 35.29
CA ILE A 652 8.81 -6.43 34.04
C ILE A 652 9.49 -7.48 33.16
N ASP A 653 8.70 -8.18 32.36
CA ASP A 653 9.17 -9.13 31.34
C ASP A 653 9.27 -8.43 29.98
N LEU A 654 10.46 -8.40 29.40
CA LEU A 654 10.73 -7.73 28.12
C LEU A 654 10.05 -8.40 26.92
N LYS A 655 9.56 -9.63 27.07
CA LYS A 655 8.76 -10.32 26.04
C LYS A 655 7.36 -9.76 25.93
N GLN A 656 6.85 -9.10 26.97
CA GLN A 656 5.56 -8.44 26.96
C GLN A 656 5.68 -7.08 26.26
N ARG A 657 5.18 -7.01 25.03
CA ARG A 657 5.31 -5.86 24.14
C ARG A 657 4.24 -5.92 23.05
N PRO A 658 3.85 -4.78 22.46
CA PRO A 658 3.10 -4.78 21.21
C PRO A 658 3.84 -5.54 20.10
N GLU A 659 3.11 -6.09 19.13
CA GLU A 659 3.71 -6.88 18.04
C GLU A 659 4.48 -5.99 17.03
N ASP A 660 4.11 -4.71 16.90
CA ASP A 660 4.62 -3.75 15.89
C ASP A 660 5.78 -2.85 16.40
N VAL A 661 6.97 -3.42 16.69
CA VAL A 661 8.03 -2.63 17.36
C VAL A 661 9.50 -2.97 17.00
N TYR A 662 9.91 -3.12 15.72
CA TYR A 662 11.26 -3.68 15.41
C TYR A 662 12.10 -3.05 14.27
N TRP A 663 11.73 -1.89 13.70
CA TRP A 663 12.33 -1.49 12.42
C TRP A 663 13.75 -0.88 12.46
N PHE A 664 14.09 -0.06 13.47
CA PHE A 664 15.41 0.62 13.51
C PHE A 664 16.31 0.14 14.64
N THR A 665 15.87 0.28 15.90
CA THR A 665 16.60 -0.19 17.08
C THR A 665 15.63 -0.75 18.11
N LEU A 666 16.14 -1.61 19.00
CA LEU A 666 15.38 -2.20 20.10
C LEU A 666 15.70 -1.54 21.44
N THR A 667 16.15 -0.28 21.39
CA THR A 667 16.55 0.48 22.57
C THR A 667 15.35 0.69 23.48
N ASN A 668 15.44 0.19 24.72
CA ASN A 668 14.37 0.25 25.69
C ASN A 668 14.50 1.50 26.56
N ARG A 669 13.39 2.22 26.71
CA ARG A 669 13.23 3.35 27.61
C ARG A 669 12.14 3.04 28.62
N TYR A 670 12.28 3.55 29.84
CA TYR A 670 11.36 3.29 30.94
C TYR A 670 10.97 4.60 31.61
N ALA A 671 9.72 4.70 32.03
CA ALA A 671 9.24 5.85 32.77
C ALA A 671 8.23 5.44 33.83
N VAL A 672 8.06 6.28 34.85
CA VAL A 672 7.04 6.11 35.89
C VAL A 672 6.25 7.39 36.04
N SER A 673 4.94 7.27 36.23
CA SER A 673 4.05 8.36 36.62
C SER A 673 3.36 8.03 37.94
N SER A 674 3.04 9.06 38.72
CA SER A 674 2.14 8.96 39.87
C SER A 674 0.70 9.02 39.37
N LEU A 675 -0.18 8.25 40.00
CA LEU A 675 -1.63 8.34 39.85
C LEU A 675 -2.21 9.13 41.02
N GLY A 676 -2.96 10.18 40.73
CA GLY A 676 -3.74 10.97 41.68
C GLY A 676 -5.21 10.59 41.67
N GLU A 677 -6.05 11.38 42.33
CA GLU A 677 -7.50 11.19 42.31
C GLU A 677 -8.06 11.19 40.87
N LEU A 678 -9.12 10.40 40.65
CA LEU A 678 -9.72 10.16 39.33
C LEU A 678 -8.76 9.58 38.28
N SER A 679 -7.67 8.94 38.72
CA SER A 679 -6.65 8.35 37.85
C SER A 679 -5.92 9.36 36.96
N MET A 680 -5.88 10.64 37.35
CA MET A 680 -5.00 11.61 36.69
C MET A 680 -3.55 11.24 36.91
N GLU A 681 -2.75 11.36 35.86
CA GLU A 681 -1.33 11.02 35.85
C GLU A 681 -0.47 12.27 36.01
N SER A 682 0.63 12.14 36.75
CA SER A 682 1.73 13.11 36.70
C SER A 682 2.45 13.04 35.37
N GLU A 683 3.42 13.93 35.15
CA GLU A 683 4.37 13.75 34.05
C GLU A 683 5.07 12.38 34.18
N LEU A 684 5.45 11.81 33.04
CA LEU A 684 6.29 10.62 32.98
C LEU A 684 7.73 11.02 33.35
N VAL A 685 8.26 10.38 34.38
CA VAL A 685 9.66 10.57 34.78
C VAL A 685 10.46 9.41 34.23
N GLU A 686 11.30 9.71 33.23
CA GLU A 686 12.12 8.73 32.55
C GLU A 686 13.29 8.27 33.44
N ALA A 687 13.58 6.98 33.41
CA ALA A 687 14.81 6.43 33.96
C ALA A 687 15.99 6.88 33.08
N PRO A 688 17.11 7.33 33.66
CA PRO A 688 18.33 7.50 32.89
C PRO A 688 18.68 6.19 32.19
N ILE A 689 18.93 6.22 30.88
CA ILE A 689 19.42 5.05 30.17
C ILE A 689 20.88 4.85 30.59
N PRO A 690 21.25 3.74 31.26
CA PRO A 690 22.67 3.46 31.46
C PRO A 690 23.31 3.33 30.08
N PRO A 691 24.57 3.78 29.87
CA PRO A 691 25.26 3.54 28.60
C PRO A 691 25.37 2.03 28.40
N PHE A 692 24.43 1.44 27.66
CA PHE A 692 24.48 0.03 27.33
C PHE A 692 25.74 -0.15 26.49
N LYS A 693 26.63 -1.02 26.96
CA LYS A 693 27.81 -1.39 26.18
C LYS A 693 27.32 -1.94 24.84
N LYS A 694 27.79 -1.34 23.75
CA LYS A 694 27.63 -1.83 22.39
C LYS A 694 27.93 -3.31 22.28
#